data_AF-A0A6J6U5Q5-F1
#
_entry.id   AF-A0A6J6U5Q5-F1
#
_cell.length_a   1.000
_cell.length_b   1.000
_cell.length_c   1.000
_cell.angle_alpha   90.00
_cell.angle_beta   90.00
_cell.angle_gamma   90.00
#
_symmetry.space_group_name_H-M   'P 1'
#
loop_
_entity.id
_entity.type
_entity.pdbx_description
1 polymer ?
#
loop_
_entity_poly.entity_id
_entity_poly.type
_entity_poly.pdbx_seq_one_letter_code
_entity_poly.pdbx_strand_id
1 'polypeptide(L)'
;MVLIDAFDPAAVIAALPESTVVMGVPTHYVRLLAEPAFDSEATRGVRLFTSGSAPMLVATHGEFRGRTGQVILERYGMTETCMLTSNPLGGERRPGTVGLPLPGVDVRLSGGDPGGIEVRGPNVLAGYWRRPELRSTEFTDDGWFITGDLGRFHADGYLEIVGRSKDLIISGGLNVIPKEVEEVLDSLDGVLESAVVGRPDADFGEVVVAVVVGEPGVTVDPEVLRLKARERLAGFKVPKQVLIVDDCRATHSARSKRLAFGGISLALMPIRTGWHAWLDAVVSTLRNPNPALIAPSREFGRLAPTRGAPGVLDFGDLMTIRRNATLMAAVTAGVAGALVVAALPAMARPGDGPGRPGGQGQPTQQGEARGNEQGRGNDQGRGNDQGRGNEQGRGNEQGRGNDQGGGNDPAQGTVTIDVPATITPGTSFTGTATVTMNTSVATAQPSANPGTVQARVESACGSLVPEVKTTTTGAIVSFTLTCREGLRGPIPLTVSITTARRPALVGRTMLTLATPAAVLDASTLYSFDGAGNNLANPLWGSAGNALIRKSGVAYGDSMSTPAGASRPSARLISNTVSAQSASVTNDREMSDFAYVWGQFLDHDINRSTNGSEKFPITVPASDPSFDPAGTGSKTISFSRSNVAAGTGTSTANPRQQTGLVTAFVDGSQIYGSDAARANALRSFVGGKLRTSDGNMLPFNTSGLANDNDSHVMPDSRLFLAGDVRANENPDLASLQTVFMREHNRVATRIQTTNPTWTDEEVYQAARQYVIAEVQAITYNEFLPSLLGRSAVGGYSGYDSGVDPSMANEFAAAAFRYGHSLLDGELPRLNNDGTPTSAGPITLQSAFFNTGVFNPSLPNHEGDIDPFLKAAATGTAQEVDLLVVDDVRNFLFGPPGAGGLDLASLNIQRGRDHGLADYNTVREAYGLARVRTFDQIPSDPAVQAKLRTLYGTVDNIDLWVGGLAETHAPGASVGPLFQRIIADQFTRLRAGDRHWYESIFKGDELNRLRSTHLSDVIERNTSLTTLQRNVFFSTGGSGS
;
A
#
# COMPACT_ATOMS: atom_id res chain seq x y z
N MET A 1 -26.20 12.43 16.71
CA MET A 1 -24.73 12.56 16.76
C MET A 1 -24.30 13.04 15.41
N VAL A 2 -23.63 14.19 15.30
CA VAL A 2 -23.10 14.68 14.02
C VAL A 2 -21.78 13.95 13.77
N LEU A 3 -21.65 13.34 12.59
CA LEU A 3 -20.42 12.73 12.11
C LEU A 3 -19.86 13.57 10.97
N ILE A 4 -18.57 13.85 11.01
CA ILE A 4 -17.84 14.62 10.00
C ILE A 4 -16.55 13.85 9.70
N ASP A 5 -16.32 13.48 8.43
CA ASP A 5 -15.28 12.53 8.01
C ASP A 5 -13.85 12.95 8.40
N ALA A 6 -13.62 14.25 8.54
CA ALA A 6 -12.39 14.85 9.02
C ALA A 6 -12.70 16.16 9.75
N PHE A 7 -11.80 16.60 10.63
CA PHE A 7 -11.96 17.89 11.30
C PHE A 7 -11.75 19.07 10.34
N ASP A 8 -12.86 19.63 9.87
CA ASP A 8 -12.94 20.89 9.14
C ASP A 8 -13.67 21.94 10.01
N PRO A 9 -13.03 23.08 10.37
CA PRO A 9 -13.66 24.15 11.12
C PRO A 9 -14.98 24.65 10.51
N ALA A 10 -15.06 24.78 9.17
CA ALA A 10 -16.25 25.32 8.52
C ALA A 10 -17.45 24.36 8.64
N ALA A 11 -17.26 23.06 8.35
CA ALA A 11 -18.27 22.04 8.56
C ALA A 11 -18.68 21.90 10.03
N VAL A 12 -17.73 21.99 10.97
CA VAL A 12 -18.04 21.99 12.42
C VAL A 12 -18.90 23.18 12.78
N ILE A 13 -18.54 24.41 12.37
CA ILE A 13 -19.30 25.64 12.62
C ILE A 13 -20.73 25.53 12.09
N ALA A 14 -20.90 25.04 10.86
CA ALA A 14 -22.20 24.83 10.25
C ALA A 14 -23.11 23.85 11.04
N ALA A 15 -22.51 22.90 11.76
CA ALA A 15 -23.22 21.93 12.59
C ALA A 15 -23.45 22.38 14.06
N LEU A 16 -22.84 23.48 14.52
CA LEU A 16 -23.01 23.97 15.90
C LEU A 16 -24.47 24.34 16.25
N PRO A 17 -25.29 24.94 15.36
CA PRO A 17 -26.69 25.26 15.67
C PRO A 17 -27.55 24.05 16.04
N GLU A 18 -27.22 22.86 15.52
CA GLU A 18 -27.91 21.60 15.82
C GLU A 18 -27.22 20.77 16.93
N SER A 19 -26.05 21.22 17.39
CA SER A 19 -25.22 20.49 18.35
C SER A 19 -25.39 21.01 19.77
N THR A 20 -25.62 20.10 20.72
CA THR A 20 -25.72 20.46 22.14
C THR A 20 -24.42 20.18 22.92
N VAL A 21 -23.56 19.27 22.44
CA VAL A 21 -22.26 18.96 23.08
C VAL A 21 -21.20 18.84 21.99
N VAL A 22 -20.04 19.47 22.22
CA VAL A 22 -18.87 19.38 21.36
C VAL A 22 -17.70 18.81 22.15
N MET A 23 -17.24 17.63 21.77
CA MET A 23 -16.06 16.98 22.34
C MET A 23 -14.87 17.25 21.41
N GLY A 24 -13.86 17.94 21.93
CA GLY A 24 -12.68 18.34 21.17
C GLY A 24 -11.36 18.02 21.87
N VAL A 25 -10.28 18.38 21.19
CA VAL A 25 -8.91 18.45 21.72
C VAL A 25 -8.40 19.88 21.52
N PRO A 26 -7.32 20.34 22.19
CA PRO A 26 -6.88 21.74 22.10
C PRO A 26 -6.71 22.28 20.67
N THR A 27 -6.21 21.45 19.75
CA THR A 27 -6.02 21.83 18.34
C THR A 27 -7.33 22.05 17.57
N HIS A 28 -8.45 21.44 17.97
CA HIS A 28 -9.76 21.74 17.40
C HIS A 28 -10.18 23.16 17.78
N TYR A 29 -9.96 23.56 19.04
CA TYR A 29 -10.30 24.89 19.52
C TYR A 29 -9.45 25.98 18.88
N VAL A 30 -8.13 25.80 18.78
CA VAL A 30 -7.24 26.74 18.05
C VAL A 30 -7.71 26.96 16.61
N ARG A 31 -8.08 25.89 15.90
CA ARG A 31 -8.58 25.99 14.51
C ARG A 31 -9.96 26.61 14.39
N LEU A 32 -10.86 26.38 15.34
CA LEU A 32 -12.17 27.07 15.38
C LEU A 32 -11.99 28.56 15.66
N LEU A 33 -11.07 28.93 16.55
CA LEU A 33 -10.79 30.33 16.88
C LEU A 33 -10.13 31.10 15.72
N ALA A 34 -9.46 30.42 14.80
CA ALA A 34 -8.98 31.01 13.55
C ALA A 34 -10.11 31.40 12.57
N GLU A 35 -11.31 30.81 12.69
CA GLU A 35 -12.43 31.09 11.79
C GLU A 35 -13.30 32.27 12.27
N PRO A 36 -13.48 33.35 11.48
CA PRO A 36 -14.32 34.50 11.89
C PRO A 36 -15.78 34.13 12.23
N ALA A 37 -16.31 33.05 11.66
CA ALA A 37 -17.68 32.58 11.91
C ALA A 37 -17.88 31.82 13.25
N PHE A 38 -16.81 31.52 13.99
CA PHE A 38 -16.91 30.83 15.29
C PHE A 38 -17.17 31.78 16.46
N ASP A 39 -18.41 32.21 16.64
CA ASP A 39 -18.79 33.22 17.65
C ASP A 39 -19.89 32.74 18.62
N SER A 40 -20.39 33.67 19.44
CA SER A 40 -21.46 33.43 20.42
C SER A 40 -22.82 33.15 19.80
N GLU A 41 -23.07 33.50 18.53
CA GLU A 41 -24.28 33.13 17.81
C GLU A 41 -24.18 31.69 17.27
N ALA A 42 -23.08 31.35 16.60
CA ALA A 42 -22.83 30.00 16.10
C ALA A 42 -22.83 28.96 17.25
N THR A 43 -22.27 29.31 18.41
CA THR A 43 -22.18 28.43 19.59
C THR A 43 -23.43 28.42 20.49
N ARG A 44 -24.47 29.21 20.18
CA ARG A 44 -25.65 29.42 21.06
C ARG A 44 -26.42 28.14 21.43
N GLY A 45 -26.43 27.13 20.55
CA GLY A 45 -27.09 25.84 20.80
C GLY A 45 -26.29 24.88 21.71
N VAL A 46 -24.98 25.13 21.86
CA VAL A 46 -24.06 24.22 22.56
C VAL A 46 -24.09 24.49 24.06
N ARG A 47 -24.45 23.48 24.87
CA ARG A 47 -24.44 23.55 26.35
C ARG A 47 -23.10 23.14 26.98
N LEU A 48 -22.23 22.47 26.23
CA LEU A 48 -20.98 21.94 26.76
C LEU A 48 -19.91 21.76 25.67
N PHE A 49 -18.75 22.36 25.90
CA PHE A 49 -17.50 22.07 25.21
C PHE A 49 -16.56 21.32 26.18
N THR A 50 -15.96 20.21 25.75
CA THR A 50 -14.98 19.47 26.56
C THR A 50 -13.66 19.29 25.80
N SER A 51 -12.53 19.55 26.46
CA SER A 51 -11.19 19.28 25.92
C SER A 51 -10.49 18.16 26.69
N GLY A 52 -9.72 17.33 25.98
CA GLY A 52 -8.87 16.29 26.54
C GLY A 52 -7.69 15.96 25.62
N SER A 53 -7.01 14.84 25.89
CA SER A 53 -5.86 14.31 25.14
C SER A 53 -4.55 15.13 25.17
N ALA A 54 -4.61 16.43 25.48
CA ALA A 54 -3.43 17.28 25.75
C ALA A 54 -3.83 18.49 26.62
N PRO A 55 -2.90 19.10 27.37
CA PRO A 55 -3.14 20.37 28.06
C PRO A 55 -3.46 21.51 27.07
N MET A 56 -4.40 22.37 27.40
CA MET A 56 -4.73 23.56 26.62
C MET A 56 -4.04 24.82 27.16
N LEU A 57 -3.60 25.71 26.27
CA LEU A 57 -3.01 26.99 26.66
C LEU A 57 -4.05 27.91 27.31
N VAL A 58 -3.64 28.63 28.36
CA VAL A 58 -4.48 29.62 29.05
C VAL A 58 -4.95 30.73 28.10
N ALA A 59 -4.11 31.11 27.12
CA ALA A 59 -4.48 32.05 26.05
C ALA A 59 -5.67 31.55 25.22
N THR A 60 -5.66 30.29 24.78
CA THR A 60 -6.74 29.66 24.00
C THR A 60 -8.05 29.61 24.79
N HIS A 61 -8.00 29.36 26.11
CA HIS A 61 -9.17 29.48 26.99
C HIS A 61 -9.71 30.91 27.05
N GLY A 62 -8.83 31.90 27.19
CA GLY A 62 -9.19 33.31 27.26
C GLY A 62 -9.87 33.79 25.96
N GLU A 63 -9.27 33.45 24.81
CA GLU A 63 -9.81 33.76 23.50
C GLU A 63 -11.15 33.06 23.25
N PHE A 64 -11.24 31.76 23.56
CA PHE A 64 -12.49 31.00 23.44
C PHE A 64 -13.63 31.62 24.26
N ARG A 65 -13.34 31.99 25.51
CA ARG A 65 -14.31 32.67 26.38
C ARG A 65 -14.67 34.05 25.85
N GLY A 66 -13.71 34.78 25.29
CA GLY A 66 -13.95 36.09 24.66
C GLY A 66 -14.87 36.00 23.44
N ARG A 67 -14.67 35.00 22.57
CA ARG A 67 -15.45 34.84 21.32
C ARG A 67 -16.82 34.20 21.52
N THR A 68 -16.96 33.25 22.45
CA THR A 68 -18.18 32.43 22.61
C THR A 68 -19.00 32.78 23.86
N GLY A 69 -18.39 33.43 24.85
CA GLY A 69 -18.97 33.58 26.20
C GLY A 69 -18.93 32.30 27.06
N GLN A 70 -18.51 31.16 26.50
CA GLN A 70 -18.49 29.88 27.19
C GLN A 70 -17.10 29.51 27.74
N VAL A 71 -17.01 28.53 28.63
CA VAL A 71 -15.73 28.05 29.19
C VAL A 71 -15.59 26.55 28.95
N ILE A 72 -14.50 26.14 28.33
CA ILE A 72 -14.24 24.73 28.01
C ILE A 72 -13.98 23.94 29.29
N LEU A 73 -14.53 22.74 29.37
CA LEU A 73 -14.32 21.79 30.46
C LEU A 73 -13.13 20.88 30.10
N GLU A 74 -11.95 21.16 30.67
CA GLU A 74 -10.78 20.28 30.58
C GLU A 74 -10.91 19.07 31.51
N ARG A 75 -10.46 17.91 31.06
CA ARG A 75 -10.60 16.62 31.75
C ARG A 75 -9.50 15.64 31.33
N TYR A 76 -9.04 14.82 32.26
CA TYR A 76 -7.90 13.92 32.09
C TYR A 76 -8.29 12.45 32.12
N GLY A 77 -7.70 11.68 31.22
CA GLY A 77 -7.93 10.25 31.05
C GLY A 77 -6.94 9.65 30.05
N MET A 78 -6.85 8.33 30.04
CA MET A 78 -6.00 7.53 29.17
C MET A 78 -6.69 6.20 28.84
N THR A 79 -6.20 5.49 27.81
CA THR A 79 -6.79 4.21 27.34
C THR A 79 -6.94 3.21 28.48
N GLU A 80 -5.95 3.17 29.36
CA GLU A 80 -5.83 2.30 30.53
C GLU A 80 -6.87 2.56 31.63
N THR A 81 -7.50 3.73 31.66
CA THR A 81 -8.30 4.19 32.81
C THR A 81 -9.62 4.86 32.43
N CYS A 82 -9.93 4.91 31.13
CA CYS A 82 -10.93 5.81 30.56
C CYS A 82 -10.75 7.26 31.03
N MET A 83 -11.53 7.73 32.00
CA MET A 83 -11.53 9.11 32.50
C MET A 83 -11.26 9.13 34.01
N LEU A 84 -10.36 10.00 34.45
CA LEU A 84 -9.82 10.06 35.80
C LEU A 84 -10.29 11.29 36.57
N THR A 85 -10.03 12.47 36.02
CA THR A 85 -10.41 13.75 36.62
C THR A 85 -11.16 14.62 35.61
N SER A 86 -11.93 15.59 36.10
CA SER A 86 -12.67 16.52 35.27
C SER A 86 -12.85 17.85 35.98
N ASN A 87 -12.73 18.96 35.24
CA ASN A 87 -13.35 20.21 35.68
C ASN A 87 -14.86 19.98 35.89
N PRO A 88 -15.48 20.63 36.88
CA PRO A 88 -16.88 20.40 37.20
C PRO A 88 -17.82 20.84 36.07
N LEU A 89 -18.88 20.06 35.86
CA LEU A 89 -19.93 20.40 34.89
C LEU A 89 -20.69 21.66 35.34
N GLY A 90 -21.08 21.71 36.62
CA GLY A 90 -21.56 22.90 37.31
C GLY A 90 -20.60 23.28 38.42
N GLY A 91 -19.89 24.39 38.26
CA GLY A 91 -18.81 24.83 39.15
C GLY A 91 -17.79 25.67 38.38
N GLU A 92 -16.68 26.02 39.04
CA GLU A 92 -15.57 26.74 38.41
C GLU A 92 -14.78 25.82 37.47
N ARG A 93 -14.62 26.22 36.20
CA ARG A 93 -13.75 25.51 35.24
C ARG A 93 -12.46 26.32 35.13
N ARG A 94 -11.34 25.77 35.60
CA ARG A 94 -10.05 26.48 35.73
C ARG A 94 -9.08 26.10 34.60
N PRO A 95 -8.74 27.04 33.70
CA PRO A 95 -7.71 26.84 32.67
C PRO A 95 -6.41 26.29 33.26
N GLY A 96 -5.77 25.33 32.58
CA GLY A 96 -4.51 24.71 33.03
C GLY A 96 -4.68 23.61 34.08
N THR A 97 -5.90 23.40 34.60
CA THR A 97 -6.21 22.26 35.49
C THR A 97 -7.07 21.23 34.76
N VAL A 98 -6.94 19.96 35.14
CA VAL A 98 -7.81 18.87 34.70
C VAL A 98 -8.89 18.52 35.73
N GLY A 99 -9.02 19.36 36.76
CA GLY A 99 -10.11 19.35 37.74
C GLY A 99 -10.01 18.28 38.82
N LEU A 100 -11.16 17.90 39.38
CA LEU A 100 -11.27 16.99 40.53
C LEU A 100 -11.36 15.53 40.08
N PRO A 101 -10.94 14.56 40.91
CA PRO A 101 -11.21 13.14 40.68
C PRO A 101 -12.70 12.85 40.48
N LEU A 102 -13.01 11.98 39.52
CA LEU A 102 -14.38 11.55 39.25
C LEU A 102 -14.90 10.62 40.36
N PRO A 103 -16.22 10.52 40.59
CA PRO A 103 -16.78 9.64 41.62
C PRO A 103 -16.32 8.19 41.48
N GLY A 104 -15.70 7.65 42.53
CA GLY A 104 -15.13 6.30 42.55
C GLY A 104 -13.71 6.18 41.98
N VAL A 105 -13.08 7.29 41.58
CA VAL A 105 -11.67 7.35 41.19
C VAL A 105 -10.86 7.98 42.33
N ASP A 106 -9.92 7.21 42.89
CA ASP A 106 -8.87 7.73 43.76
C ASP A 106 -7.68 8.21 42.89
N VAL A 107 -7.08 9.35 43.26
CA VAL A 107 -5.87 9.89 42.62
C VAL A 107 -4.89 10.34 43.70
N ARG A 108 -3.61 9.99 43.57
CA ARG A 108 -2.51 10.44 44.44
C ARG A 108 -1.29 10.85 43.63
N LEU A 109 -0.31 11.46 44.31
CA LEU A 109 0.99 11.84 43.75
C LEU A 109 2.10 11.09 44.50
N SER A 110 3.05 10.49 43.76
CA SER A 110 4.25 9.87 44.33
C SER A 110 5.51 10.72 44.10
N GLY A 111 6.43 10.74 45.08
CA GLY A 111 7.72 11.43 44.96
C GLY A 111 7.76 12.93 45.32
N GLY A 112 6.62 13.57 45.65
CA GLY A 112 6.57 14.96 46.13
C GLY A 112 5.60 15.84 45.32
N ASP A 113 5.90 17.15 45.28
CA ASP A 113 5.20 18.13 44.43
C ASP A 113 6.21 18.83 43.50
N PRO A 114 6.13 18.64 42.16
CA PRO A 114 5.18 17.74 41.48
C PRO A 114 5.58 16.27 41.65
N GLY A 115 4.60 15.38 41.56
CA GLY A 115 4.77 13.93 41.74
C GLY A 115 4.15 13.09 40.63
N GLY A 116 4.51 11.81 40.57
CA GLY A 116 3.93 10.85 39.63
C GLY A 116 2.45 10.63 39.93
N ILE A 117 1.58 10.82 38.93
CA ILE A 117 0.14 10.61 39.09
C ILE A 117 -0.13 9.10 39.14
N GLU A 118 -0.69 8.66 40.25
CA GLU A 118 -1.09 7.28 40.50
C GLU A 118 -2.59 7.22 40.78
N VAL A 119 -3.28 6.24 40.19
CA VAL A 119 -4.74 6.20 40.15
C VAL A 119 -5.31 4.83 40.45
N ARG A 120 -6.51 4.79 41.03
CA ARG A 120 -7.22 3.56 41.37
C ARG A 120 -8.73 3.77 41.26
N GLY A 121 -9.44 2.79 40.71
CA GLY A 121 -10.89 2.87 40.56
C GLY A 121 -11.43 1.74 39.67
N PRO A 122 -12.76 1.58 39.57
CA PRO A 122 -13.40 0.54 38.76
C PRO A 122 -13.23 0.74 37.24
N ASN A 123 -12.75 1.92 36.85
CA ASN A 123 -12.42 2.35 35.49
C ASN A 123 -10.99 2.01 35.05
N VAL A 124 -10.13 1.56 35.96
CA VAL A 124 -8.74 1.17 35.67
C VAL A 124 -8.71 -0.27 35.17
N LEU A 125 -7.93 -0.55 34.11
CA LEU A 125 -7.82 -1.91 33.55
C LEU A 125 -7.32 -2.93 34.58
N ALA A 126 -7.73 -4.20 34.42
CA ALA A 126 -7.23 -5.30 35.25
C ALA A 126 -5.79 -5.75 34.88
N GLY A 127 -5.28 -5.32 33.73
CA GLY A 127 -3.97 -5.67 33.18
C GLY A 127 -4.03 -5.85 31.66
N TYR A 128 -2.87 -5.82 31.01
CA TYR A 128 -2.78 -5.97 29.56
C TYR A 128 -3.01 -7.42 29.11
N TRP A 129 -3.82 -7.61 28.06
CA TRP A 129 -4.20 -8.93 27.56
C TRP A 129 -2.99 -9.78 27.18
N ARG A 130 -2.90 -10.99 27.75
CA ARG A 130 -1.76 -11.93 27.58
C ARG A 130 -0.38 -11.37 27.96
N ARG A 131 -0.31 -10.29 28.76
CA ARG A 131 0.93 -9.67 29.24
C ARG A 131 0.96 -9.57 30.79
N PRO A 132 0.88 -10.71 31.51
CA PRO A 132 0.79 -10.72 32.97
C PRO A 132 2.00 -10.09 33.67
N GLU A 133 3.17 -10.09 33.03
CA GLU A 133 4.42 -9.54 33.56
C GLU A 133 4.42 -8.00 33.64
N LEU A 134 3.61 -7.31 32.82
CA LEU A 134 3.45 -5.86 32.91
C LEU A 134 2.65 -5.44 34.15
N ARG A 135 1.87 -6.35 34.76
CA ARG A 135 1.07 -6.01 35.94
C ARG A 135 1.94 -5.62 37.15
N SER A 136 3.13 -6.19 37.28
CA SER A 136 4.08 -5.85 38.36
C SER A 136 4.95 -4.61 38.10
N THR A 137 4.87 -4.00 36.91
CA THR A 137 5.64 -2.79 36.56
C THR A 137 4.76 -1.55 36.39
N GLU A 138 3.51 -1.73 35.97
CA GLU A 138 2.55 -0.63 35.76
C GLU A 138 1.62 -0.39 36.97
N PHE A 139 1.69 -1.23 38.00
CA PHE A 139 1.01 -1.04 39.28
C PHE A 139 1.99 -1.02 40.45
N THR A 140 1.72 -0.18 41.44
CA THR A 140 2.40 -0.22 42.74
C THR A 140 1.99 -1.47 43.54
N ASP A 141 2.81 -1.87 44.50
CA ASP A 141 2.54 -3.02 45.39
C ASP A 141 1.22 -2.90 46.16
N ASP A 142 0.75 -1.67 46.42
CA ASP A 142 -0.53 -1.37 47.08
C ASP A 142 -1.71 -1.14 46.11
N GLY A 143 -1.52 -1.47 44.83
CA GLY A 143 -2.59 -1.63 43.83
C GLY A 143 -3.04 -0.36 43.11
N TRP A 144 -2.16 0.65 43.00
CA TRP A 144 -2.42 1.85 42.20
C TRP A 144 -1.76 1.74 40.84
N PHE A 145 -2.46 2.13 39.79
CA PHE A 145 -1.92 2.20 38.44
C PHE A 145 -1.04 3.44 38.26
N ILE A 146 0.14 3.26 37.69
CA ILE A 146 1.15 4.30 37.48
C ILE A 146 0.92 4.91 36.10
N THR A 147 0.40 6.14 36.02
CA THR A 147 0.04 6.75 34.72
C THR A 147 1.26 7.16 33.87
N GLY A 148 2.40 7.40 34.53
CA GLY A 148 3.59 7.99 33.92
C GLY A 148 3.52 9.50 33.67
N ASP A 149 2.38 10.13 33.96
CA ASP A 149 2.23 11.59 33.95
C ASP A 149 2.66 12.19 35.32
N LEU A 150 3.13 13.44 35.32
CA LEU A 150 3.48 14.19 36.53
C LEU A 150 2.42 15.25 36.81
N GLY A 151 2.03 15.39 38.09
CA GLY A 151 0.98 16.30 38.50
C GLY A 151 1.24 17.03 39.81
N ARG A 152 0.40 18.02 40.05
CA ARG A 152 0.33 18.85 41.26
C ARG A 152 -1.12 18.96 41.69
N PHE A 153 -1.38 18.87 42.99
CA PHE A 153 -2.67 19.24 43.57
C PHE A 153 -2.64 20.68 44.04
N HIS A 154 -3.67 21.43 43.68
CA HIS A 154 -3.98 22.73 44.28
C HIS A 154 -4.58 22.52 45.68
N ALA A 155 -4.55 23.55 46.52
CA ALA A 155 -4.98 23.46 47.92
C ALA A 155 -6.45 23.04 48.12
N ASP A 156 -7.28 23.15 47.09
CA ASP A 156 -8.68 22.74 47.05
C ASP A 156 -8.94 21.48 46.20
N GLY A 157 -7.88 20.71 45.89
CA GLY A 157 -7.97 19.38 45.30
C GLY A 157 -8.02 19.33 43.76
N TYR A 158 -7.96 20.47 43.07
CA TYR A 158 -7.81 20.48 41.61
C TYR A 158 -6.46 19.89 41.19
N LEU A 159 -6.47 18.94 40.26
CA LEU A 159 -5.26 18.37 39.66
C LEU A 159 -4.80 19.21 38.47
N GLU A 160 -3.51 19.50 38.44
CA GLU A 160 -2.76 20.08 37.33
C GLU A 160 -1.78 19.01 36.79
N ILE A 161 -1.62 18.91 35.47
CA ILE A 161 -0.63 18.01 34.84
C ILE A 161 0.54 18.85 34.36
N VAL A 162 1.70 18.69 35.00
CA VAL A 162 2.89 19.50 34.75
C VAL A 162 3.86 18.85 33.75
N GLY A 163 3.68 17.57 33.39
CA GLY A 163 4.54 16.90 32.41
C GLY A 163 4.41 15.38 32.42
N ARG A 164 5.46 14.70 31.92
CA ARG A 164 5.62 13.24 31.94
C ARG A 164 6.92 12.84 32.61
N SER A 165 6.89 11.75 33.38
CA SER A 165 8.07 11.24 34.09
C SER A 165 9.19 10.80 33.15
N LYS A 166 8.84 10.28 31.96
CA LYS A 166 9.76 9.83 30.91
C LYS A 166 10.25 10.96 29.98
N ASP A 167 9.69 12.17 30.09
CA ASP A 167 10.06 13.34 29.30
C ASP A 167 10.93 14.35 30.10
N LEU A 168 11.39 13.95 31.28
CA LEU A 168 12.16 14.78 32.21
C LEU A 168 13.61 14.92 31.73
N ILE A 169 14.08 16.15 31.52
CA ILE A 169 15.47 16.41 31.12
C ILE A 169 16.34 16.50 32.38
N ILE A 170 17.41 15.71 32.46
CA ILE A 170 18.32 15.71 33.62
C ILE A 170 19.58 16.49 33.28
N SER A 171 19.58 17.79 33.60
CA SER A 171 20.66 18.73 33.28
C SER A 171 21.52 18.99 34.51
N GLY A 172 22.74 18.46 34.52
CA GLY A 172 23.68 18.57 35.64
C GLY A 172 23.20 17.88 36.92
N GLY A 173 22.42 16.80 36.78
CA GLY A 173 21.77 16.11 37.91
C GLY A 173 20.53 16.83 38.47
N LEU A 174 20.06 17.89 37.81
CA LEU A 174 18.85 18.63 38.18
C LEU A 174 17.73 18.38 37.18
N ASN A 175 16.54 18.12 37.71
CA ASN A 175 15.33 17.86 36.93
C ASN A 175 14.81 19.14 36.27
N VAL A 176 14.78 19.16 34.94
CA VAL A 176 14.12 20.19 34.13
C VAL A 176 12.88 19.61 33.50
N ILE A 177 11.72 20.19 33.82
CA ILE A 177 10.44 19.85 33.22
C ILE A 177 10.33 20.64 31.92
N PRO A 178 10.23 20.02 30.74
CA PRO A 178 10.16 20.75 29.47
C PRO A 178 9.01 21.76 29.42
N LYS A 179 7.85 21.40 30.00
CA LYS A 179 6.64 22.23 29.95
C LYS A 179 6.79 23.57 30.66
N GLU A 180 7.53 23.62 31.76
CA GLU A 180 7.86 24.86 32.48
C GLU A 180 8.70 25.82 31.62
N VAL A 181 9.59 25.26 30.79
CA VAL A 181 10.44 26.03 29.87
C VAL A 181 9.64 26.46 28.64
N GLU A 182 8.77 25.59 28.11
CA GLU A 182 7.82 25.88 27.03
C GLU A 182 6.89 27.04 27.43
N GLU A 183 6.27 27.00 28.61
CA GLU A 183 5.39 28.07 29.10
C GLU A 183 6.08 29.43 29.24
N VAL A 184 7.35 29.45 29.67
CA VAL A 184 8.13 30.69 29.70
C VAL A 184 8.38 31.21 28.28
N LEU A 185 8.73 30.35 27.32
CA LEU A 185 9.00 30.74 25.93
C LEU A 185 7.74 31.17 25.18
N ASP A 186 6.64 30.42 25.32
CA ASP A 186 5.30 30.70 24.77
C ASP A 186 4.73 32.04 25.30
N SER A 187 5.27 32.56 26.41
CA SER A 187 4.88 33.85 27.01
C SER A 187 5.76 35.04 26.58
N LEU A 188 6.60 34.88 25.54
CA LEU A 188 7.48 35.93 25.00
C LEU A 188 6.93 36.49 23.68
N ASP A 189 7.01 37.80 23.52
CA ASP A 189 6.51 38.51 22.34
C ASP A 189 7.09 37.93 21.03
N GLY A 190 6.21 37.63 20.07
CA GLY A 190 6.57 37.05 18.77
C GLY A 190 6.70 35.53 18.73
N VAL A 191 6.52 34.81 19.85
CA VAL A 191 6.48 33.34 19.87
C VAL A 191 5.07 32.83 19.66
N LEU A 192 4.87 31.97 18.66
CA LEU A 192 3.59 31.31 18.37
C LEU A 192 3.42 30.01 19.18
N GLU A 193 4.45 29.16 19.19
CA GLU A 193 4.56 27.97 20.05
C GLU A 193 6.01 27.54 20.19
N SER A 194 6.32 26.79 21.25
CA SER A 194 7.62 26.19 21.48
C SER A 194 7.54 24.69 21.85
N ALA A 195 8.66 24.00 21.67
CA ALA A 195 8.86 22.62 22.11
C ALA A 195 10.26 22.47 22.70
N VAL A 196 10.37 21.84 23.86
CA VAL A 196 11.63 21.68 24.60
C VAL A 196 12.01 20.20 24.69
N VAL A 197 13.29 19.92 24.45
CA VAL A 197 13.90 18.58 24.44
C VAL A 197 15.24 18.57 25.17
N GLY A 198 15.59 17.41 25.73
CA GLY A 198 16.94 17.11 26.20
C GLY A 198 17.83 16.76 25.01
N ARG A 199 19.01 17.38 24.94
CA ARG A 199 20.09 16.97 24.03
C ARG A 199 21.23 16.41 24.88
N PRO A 200 21.74 15.19 24.60
CA PRO A 200 22.89 14.64 25.30
C PRO A 200 24.09 15.59 25.29
N ASP A 201 24.75 15.71 26.45
CA ASP A 201 25.84 16.64 26.68
C ASP A 201 26.91 16.02 27.59
N ALA A 202 28.18 16.23 27.24
CA ALA A 202 29.30 15.55 27.90
C ALA A 202 29.51 15.99 29.36
N ASP A 203 29.14 17.23 29.70
CA ASP A 203 29.37 17.81 31.03
C ASP A 203 28.12 17.75 31.92
N PHE A 204 26.93 17.88 31.32
CA PHE A 204 25.66 17.95 32.05
C PHE A 204 24.82 16.67 31.99
N GLY A 205 25.22 15.66 31.21
CA GLY A 205 24.41 14.49 30.88
C GLY A 205 23.41 14.84 29.78
N GLU A 206 22.53 15.80 30.05
CA GLU A 206 21.69 16.46 29.05
C GLU A 206 21.73 17.99 29.19
N VAL A 207 21.40 18.70 28.12
CA VAL A 207 21.10 20.12 28.16
C VAL A 207 19.77 20.44 27.50
N VAL A 208 19.12 21.48 28.01
CA VAL A 208 17.85 21.99 27.51
C VAL A 208 18.06 22.64 26.13
N VAL A 209 17.33 22.16 25.12
CA VAL A 209 17.24 22.78 23.80
C VAL A 209 15.78 23.12 23.51
N ALA A 210 15.52 24.33 23.02
CA ALA A 210 14.20 24.77 22.62
C ALA A 210 14.10 24.91 21.09
N VAL A 211 12.98 24.48 20.53
CA VAL A 211 12.54 24.78 19.16
C VAL A 211 11.35 25.72 19.27
N VAL A 212 11.33 26.78 18.48
CA VAL A 212 10.38 27.89 18.59
C VAL A 212 9.85 28.26 17.20
N VAL A 213 8.53 28.39 17.08
CA VAL A 213 7.85 28.94 15.91
C VAL A 213 7.57 30.41 16.17
N GLY A 214 7.92 31.29 15.24
CA GLY A 214 7.58 32.71 15.30
C GLY A 214 6.14 32.98 14.87
N GLU A 215 5.55 34.06 15.36
CA GLU A 215 4.29 34.59 14.81
C GLU A 215 4.45 34.96 13.32
N PRO A 216 3.43 34.75 12.46
CA PRO A 216 3.54 35.04 11.03
C PRO A 216 3.96 36.48 10.73
N GLY A 217 5.12 36.64 10.09
CA GLY A 217 5.69 37.96 9.74
C GLY A 217 6.53 38.62 10.84
N VAL A 218 6.69 37.98 12.01
CA VAL A 218 7.56 38.45 13.09
C VAL A 218 8.90 37.71 13.06
N THR A 219 10.02 38.43 12.94
CA THR A 219 11.36 37.84 13.06
C THR A 219 11.76 37.79 14.53
N VAL A 220 11.99 36.59 15.06
CA VAL A 220 12.35 36.36 16.46
C VAL A 220 13.83 36.02 16.59
N ASP A 221 14.55 36.69 17.49
CA ASP A 221 15.96 36.42 17.76
C ASP A 221 16.10 35.35 18.87
N PRO A 222 16.73 34.18 18.58
CA PRO A 222 16.88 33.10 19.55
C PRO A 222 17.74 33.46 20.77
N GLU A 223 18.71 34.38 20.65
CA GLU A 223 19.49 34.84 21.80
C GLU A 223 18.68 35.82 22.66
N VAL A 224 17.83 36.65 22.06
CA VAL A 224 16.88 37.50 22.82
C VAL A 224 15.89 36.64 23.59
N LEU A 225 15.33 35.58 23.00
CA LEU A 225 14.48 34.62 23.71
C LEU A 225 15.23 33.96 24.86
N ARG A 226 16.47 33.52 24.64
CA ARG A 226 17.31 32.87 25.67
C ARG A 226 17.65 33.81 26.83
N LEU A 227 17.82 35.11 26.56
CA LEU A 227 18.02 36.14 27.58
C LEU A 227 16.72 36.44 28.35
N LYS A 228 15.59 36.69 27.67
CA LYS A 228 14.28 36.87 28.32
C LYS A 228 13.88 35.66 29.18
N ALA A 229 14.13 34.44 28.70
CA ALA A 229 13.87 33.21 29.46
C ALA A 229 14.74 33.09 30.73
N ARG A 230 15.98 33.60 30.70
CA ARG A 230 16.87 33.64 31.88
C ARG A 230 16.37 34.55 33.00
N GLU A 231 15.55 35.55 32.69
CA GLU A 231 14.94 36.41 33.71
C GLU A 231 13.85 35.69 34.51
N ARG A 232 13.27 34.61 33.96
CA ARG A 232 12.12 33.88 34.52
C ARG A 232 12.46 32.45 34.97
N LEU A 233 13.55 31.86 34.46
CA LEU A 233 13.97 30.47 34.74
C LEU A 233 15.27 30.39 35.54
N ALA A 234 15.37 29.41 36.43
CA ALA A 234 16.63 29.04 37.08
C ALA A 234 17.69 28.64 36.03
N GLY A 235 18.95 28.98 36.26
CA GLY A 235 20.02 28.94 35.23
C GLY A 235 20.31 27.57 34.58
N PHE A 236 19.87 26.46 35.19
CA PHE A 236 19.96 25.11 34.63
C PHE A 236 18.77 24.73 33.73
N LYS A 237 17.62 25.42 33.88
CA LYS A 237 16.40 25.28 33.05
C LYS A 237 16.43 26.15 31.79
N VAL A 238 17.23 27.22 31.78
CA VAL A 238 17.39 28.10 30.61
C VAL A 238 17.93 27.30 29.42
N PRO A 239 17.27 27.32 28.25
CA PRO A 239 17.78 26.68 27.04
C PRO A 239 19.24 27.06 26.76
N LYS A 240 20.10 26.06 26.50
CA LYS A 240 21.47 26.30 26.02
C LYS A 240 21.49 26.66 24.53
N GLN A 241 20.44 26.29 23.81
CA GLN A 241 20.24 26.57 22.39
C GLN A 241 18.74 26.79 22.13
N VAL A 242 18.43 27.78 21.29
CA VAL A 242 17.08 28.05 20.78
C VAL A 242 17.15 27.99 19.26
N LEU A 243 16.25 27.23 18.64
CA LEU A 243 16.15 27.04 17.19
C LEU A 243 14.83 27.65 16.71
N ILE A 244 14.89 28.58 15.75
CA ILE A 244 13.69 29.14 15.11
C ILE A 244 13.34 28.30 13.88
N VAL A 245 12.06 27.96 13.70
CA VAL A 245 11.57 27.19 12.54
C VAL A 245 10.29 27.82 11.95
N ASP A 246 10.11 27.67 10.64
CA ASP A 246 9.03 28.34 9.89
C ASP A 246 7.64 27.71 10.09
N ASP A 247 7.58 26.41 10.46
CA ASP A 247 6.35 25.69 10.80
C ASP A 247 6.68 24.44 11.65
N CYS A 248 5.78 24.09 12.58
CA CYS A 248 5.81 22.84 13.35
C CYS A 248 4.71 21.84 12.96
N ARG A 249 4.30 21.81 11.67
CA ARG A 249 3.45 20.77 11.05
C ARG A 249 4.12 19.38 10.96
N ALA A 250 4.59 18.88 12.09
CA ALA A 250 5.01 17.50 12.31
C ALA A 250 4.24 16.87 13.49
N THR A 251 3.07 16.30 13.17
CA THR A 251 2.31 15.30 13.96
C THR A 251 1.61 15.72 15.28
N HIS A 252 0.62 14.91 15.67
CA HIS A 252 -0.57 15.30 16.45
C HIS A 252 -0.41 15.42 17.98
N SER A 253 0.80 15.49 18.53
CA SER A 253 1.01 15.74 19.96
C SER A 253 2.43 16.25 20.25
N ALA A 254 2.63 16.92 21.39
CA ALA A 254 3.97 17.31 21.86
C ALA A 254 4.93 16.10 21.95
N ARG A 255 4.42 14.92 22.35
CA ARG A 255 5.15 13.65 22.37
C ARG A 255 5.66 13.26 20.97
N SER A 256 4.81 13.42 19.94
CA SER A 256 5.18 13.12 18.55
C SER A 256 6.16 14.15 17.99
N LYS A 257 6.02 15.44 18.35
CA LYS A 257 7.01 16.49 18.05
C LYS A 257 8.39 16.14 18.65
N ARG A 258 8.46 15.81 19.95
CA ARG A 258 9.72 15.43 20.63
C ARG A 258 10.40 14.21 19.99
N LEU A 259 9.63 13.20 19.59
CA LEU A 259 10.15 12.03 18.86
C LEU A 259 10.68 12.38 17.46
N ALA A 260 10.01 13.28 16.72
CA ALA A 260 10.49 13.74 15.42
C ALA A 260 11.82 14.51 15.52
N PHE A 261 11.97 15.38 16.52
CA PHE A 261 13.22 16.14 16.73
C PHE A 261 14.34 15.32 17.38
N GLY A 262 14.03 14.31 18.21
CA GLY A 262 15.02 13.34 18.69
C GLY A 262 15.56 12.42 17.58
N GLY A 263 14.81 12.25 16.48
CA GLY A 263 15.25 11.56 15.26
C GLY A 263 16.04 12.43 14.29
N ILE A 264 16.02 13.76 14.44
CA ILE A 264 16.94 14.65 13.71
C ILE A 264 18.30 14.56 14.39
N SER A 265 19.34 14.19 13.63
CA SER A 265 20.68 13.99 14.15
C SER A 265 21.33 15.31 14.60
N LEU A 266 21.03 15.72 15.84
CA LEU A 266 21.64 16.83 16.57
C LEU A 266 23.12 16.61 16.93
N ALA A 267 23.73 15.53 16.42
CA ALA A 267 25.13 15.18 16.65
C ALA A 267 26.15 15.99 15.81
N LEU A 268 25.70 16.83 14.87
CA LEU A 268 26.58 17.51 13.89
C LEU A 268 26.31 19.01 13.68
N MET A 269 26.04 19.77 14.75
CA MET A 269 26.17 21.24 14.72
C MET A 269 27.32 21.71 15.63
N PRO A 270 28.52 21.97 15.08
CA PRO A 270 29.64 22.47 15.86
C PRO A 270 29.42 23.93 16.28
N ILE A 271 29.79 24.22 17.52
CA ILE A 271 29.82 25.57 18.09
C ILE A 271 30.67 26.48 17.18
N ARG A 272 30.09 27.58 16.69
CA ARG A 272 30.82 28.59 15.89
C ARG A 272 31.82 29.36 16.75
N THR A 273 33.05 28.86 16.85
CA THR A 273 34.21 29.63 17.31
C THR A 273 35.28 29.75 16.23
N GLY A 274 35.42 30.94 15.65
CA GLY A 274 36.73 31.50 15.26
C GLY A 274 37.34 31.20 13.87
N TRP A 275 36.76 30.36 13.02
CA TRP A 275 37.47 29.91 11.79
C TRP A 275 37.31 30.76 10.52
N HIS A 276 36.33 31.67 10.44
CA HIS A 276 36.03 32.37 9.17
C HIS A 276 36.99 33.52 8.83
N ALA A 277 37.62 34.15 9.83
CA ALA A 277 38.56 35.27 9.60
C ALA A 277 39.87 34.87 8.89
N TRP A 278 40.19 33.57 8.82
CA TRP A 278 41.40 33.07 8.17
C TRP A 278 41.17 32.68 6.69
N LEU A 279 39.97 32.20 6.35
CA LEU A 279 39.65 31.75 5.00
C LEU A 279 39.58 32.91 3.98
N ASP A 280 39.04 34.06 4.37
CA ASP A 280 39.00 35.24 3.47
C ASP A 280 40.41 35.76 3.14
N ALA A 281 41.37 35.65 4.07
CA ALA A 281 42.77 35.98 3.82
C ALA A 281 43.43 34.99 2.83
N VAL A 282 43.10 33.70 2.90
CA VAL A 282 43.62 32.67 1.98
C VAL A 282 43.02 32.80 0.58
N VAL A 283 41.72 33.04 0.47
CA VAL A 283 41.02 33.16 -0.83
C VAL A 283 41.45 34.39 -1.62
N SER A 284 41.82 35.50 -0.96
CA SER A 284 42.39 36.67 -1.63
C SER A 284 43.77 36.43 -2.27
N THR A 285 44.51 35.41 -1.80
CA THR A 285 45.93 35.20 -2.17
C THR A 285 46.11 34.23 -3.35
N LEU A 286 45.10 33.43 -3.71
CA LEU A 286 45.21 32.35 -4.71
C LEU A 286 44.81 32.74 -6.15
N ARG A 287 44.75 34.04 -6.48
CA ARG A 287 44.35 34.54 -7.82
C ARG A 287 45.51 34.86 -8.78
N ASN A 288 46.73 34.31 -8.62
CA ASN A 288 47.79 34.46 -9.62
C ASN A 288 48.83 33.30 -9.61
N PRO A 289 49.25 32.72 -10.76
CA PRO A 289 50.15 31.56 -10.81
C PRO A 289 51.58 31.87 -11.30
N ASN A 290 52.62 31.29 -10.66
CA ASN A 290 53.88 30.86 -11.30
C ASN A 290 54.81 30.06 -10.32
N PRO A 291 55.89 29.38 -10.78
CA PRO A 291 56.18 28.04 -10.27
C PRO A 291 57.61 27.84 -9.73
N ALA A 292 57.79 26.94 -8.75
CA ALA A 292 59.12 26.46 -8.38
C ALA A 292 59.11 25.05 -7.73
N LEU A 293 60.06 24.22 -8.19
CA LEU A 293 60.67 23.05 -7.55
C LEU A 293 59.92 21.71 -7.52
N ILE A 294 60.66 20.67 -7.96
CA ILE A 294 60.26 19.27 -8.12
C ILE A 294 61.22 18.38 -7.30
N ALA A 295 60.67 17.61 -6.34
CA ALA A 295 61.13 16.29 -5.85
C ALA A 295 62.59 16.16 -5.30
N PRO A 296 63.16 14.96 -4.99
CA PRO A 296 62.54 13.62 -4.78
C PRO A 296 63.10 12.78 -3.56
N SER A 297 62.45 11.63 -3.33
CA SER A 297 63.06 10.28 -3.09
C SER A 297 63.31 9.65 -1.68
N ARG A 298 62.90 8.36 -1.63
CA ARG A 298 63.57 7.13 -1.12
C ARG A 298 63.46 6.63 0.33
N GLU A 299 63.54 5.29 0.42
CA GLU A 299 63.18 4.43 1.55
C GLU A 299 64.37 3.96 2.43
N PHE A 300 64.01 3.30 3.54
CA PHE A 300 64.75 2.27 4.31
C PHE A 300 66.01 2.66 5.11
N GLY A 301 65.93 2.42 6.43
CA GLY A 301 67.06 2.36 7.36
C GLY A 301 66.73 1.50 8.59
N ARG A 302 67.47 0.41 8.79
CA ARG A 302 67.29 -0.60 9.86
C ARG A 302 67.82 -0.11 11.22
N LEU A 303 67.30 -0.63 12.34
CA LEU A 303 68.02 -1.54 13.28
C LEU A 303 67.25 -1.82 14.60
N ALA A 304 67.44 -3.04 15.14
CA ALA A 304 67.07 -3.50 16.49
C ALA A 304 68.32 -3.38 17.44
N PRO A 305 68.44 -3.91 18.69
CA PRO A 305 67.60 -4.90 19.44
C PRO A 305 67.34 -4.50 20.95
N THR A 306 66.64 -5.22 21.85
CA THR A 306 66.78 -6.62 22.32
C THR A 306 65.62 -7.09 23.24
N ARG A 307 65.25 -8.38 23.11
CA ARG A 307 64.81 -9.40 24.11
C ARG A 307 63.85 -9.06 25.29
N GLY A 308 62.77 -9.85 25.41
CA GLY A 308 62.25 -10.33 26.71
C GLY A 308 60.74 -10.60 26.81
N ALA A 309 60.29 -11.82 26.55
CA ALA A 309 58.95 -12.33 26.91
C ALA A 309 59.03 -13.13 28.25
N PRO A 310 57.94 -13.66 28.86
CA PRO A 310 56.52 -13.65 28.47
C PRO A 310 55.52 -13.24 29.59
N GLY A 311 54.22 -13.13 29.27
CA GLY A 311 53.16 -12.88 30.26
C GLY A 311 51.75 -12.83 29.66
N VAL A 312 51.22 -14.00 29.29
CA VAL A 312 49.85 -14.35 28.85
C VAL A 312 48.80 -13.21 28.77
N LEU A 313 48.28 -13.00 27.57
CA LEU A 313 47.03 -12.28 27.31
C LEU A 313 45.82 -13.18 27.61
N ASP A 314 44.77 -12.60 28.20
CA ASP A 314 43.39 -13.03 27.96
C ASP A 314 42.61 -11.81 27.44
N PHE A 315 41.73 -12.04 26.47
CA PHE A 315 41.10 -10.99 25.65
C PHE A 315 39.64 -10.80 26.08
N GLY A 316 39.44 -10.03 27.15
CA GLY A 316 38.14 -9.45 27.52
C GLY A 316 38.12 -7.95 27.24
N ASP A 317 37.14 -7.52 26.44
CA ASP A 317 36.61 -6.15 26.30
C ASP A 317 37.60 -4.98 26.12
N LEU A 318 37.63 -4.41 24.91
CA LEU A 318 37.66 -2.96 24.66
C LEU A 318 37.69 -2.65 23.15
N MET A 319 36.60 -2.12 22.59
CA MET A 319 36.66 -1.24 21.41
C MET A 319 35.43 -0.32 21.34
N THR A 320 35.62 0.94 21.76
CA THR A 320 34.91 2.06 21.11
C THR A 320 35.80 3.31 21.14
N ILE A 321 35.77 4.06 20.04
CA ILE A 321 36.26 5.45 19.87
C ILE A 321 37.79 5.71 19.90
N ARG A 322 38.40 5.61 18.70
CA ARG A 322 39.38 6.54 18.07
C ARG A 322 39.79 5.89 16.73
N ARG A 323 39.79 6.53 15.57
CA ARG A 323 40.11 7.92 15.17
C ARG A 323 39.49 8.20 13.80
N ASN A 324 39.15 9.46 13.53
CA ASN A 324 39.06 9.98 12.15
C ASN A 324 40.12 11.08 11.98
N ALA A 325 41.18 10.80 11.22
CA ALA A 325 42.13 11.77 10.67
C ALA A 325 43.07 11.07 9.67
N THR A 326 43.39 11.76 8.57
CA THR A 326 44.40 11.38 7.56
C THR A 326 44.00 10.28 6.55
N LEU A 327 43.19 10.64 5.54
CA LEU A 327 43.54 10.30 4.14
C LEU A 327 42.81 11.21 3.12
N MET A 328 43.36 12.39 2.86
CA MET A 328 43.05 13.21 1.67
C MET A 328 44.21 14.17 1.42
N ALA A 329 45.18 13.76 0.60
CA ALA A 329 46.37 14.55 0.26
C ALA A 329 47.05 14.08 -1.04
N ALA A 330 46.32 14.00 -2.15
CA ALA A 330 46.82 14.06 -3.54
C ALA A 330 45.68 13.82 -4.55
N VAL A 331 45.56 14.49 -5.70
CA VAL A 331 46.02 15.82 -6.18
C VAL A 331 44.98 16.26 -7.22
N THR A 332 44.60 17.54 -7.25
CA THR A 332 43.78 18.11 -8.32
C THR A 332 44.67 18.66 -9.45
N ALA A 333 44.63 18.08 -10.66
CA ALA A 333 45.13 18.72 -11.90
C ALA A 333 44.72 17.96 -13.17
N GLY A 334 44.18 18.66 -14.19
CA GLY A 334 44.15 18.20 -15.58
C GLY A 334 42.76 18.14 -16.26
N VAL A 335 42.41 19.18 -17.03
CA VAL A 335 41.28 19.21 -17.98
C VAL A 335 41.77 19.82 -19.31
N ALA A 336 41.18 19.40 -20.46
CA ALA A 336 41.56 19.64 -21.88
C ALA A 336 42.80 18.85 -22.37
N GLY A 337 42.96 18.40 -23.63
CA GLY A 337 42.15 18.46 -24.87
C GLY A 337 42.92 19.10 -26.06
N ALA A 338 42.91 18.63 -27.31
CA ALA A 338 42.37 17.43 -27.97
C ALA A 338 42.94 17.30 -29.43
N LEU A 339 42.47 16.33 -30.26
CA LEU A 339 42.67 16.22 -31.74
C LEU A 339 44.12 15.84 -32.24
N VAL A 340 44.40 15.21 -33.41
CA VAL A 340 43.61 14.59 -34.53
C VAL A 340 44.50 13.73 -35.49
N VAL A 341 43.90 12.92 -36.42
CA VAL A 341 44.47 12.29 -37.68
C VAL A 341 45.50 11.15 -37.46
N ALA A 342 45.59 10.00 -38.17
CA ALA A 342 45.02 9.37 -39.40
C ALA A 342 45.12 7.81 -39.29
N ALA A 343 44.74 6.89 -40.21
CA ALA A 343 43.92 6.83 -41.45
C ALA A 343 43.64 5.33 -41.86
N LEU A 344 42.99 5.10 -43.01
CA LEU A 344 42.71 3.82 -43.72
C LEU A 344 43.78 3.54 -44.82
N PRO A 345 43.91 2.35 -45.50
CA PRO A 345 42.86 1.45 -46.06
C PRO A 345 43.17 -0.09 -45.87
N ALA A 346 42.55 -1.11 -46.51
CA ALA A 346 41.69 -1.24 -47.70
C ALA A 346 40.73 -2.47 -47.66
N MET A 347 39.99 -2.69 -48.77
CA MET A 347 38.85 -3.63 -48.94
C MET A 347 39.21 -5.08 -49.31
N ALA A 348 38.28 -6.03 -49.07
CA ALA A 348 37.94 -7.10 -50.04
C ALA A 348 36.59 -7.82 -49.76
N ARG A 349 35.75 -7.93 -50.81
CA ARG A 349 34.67 -8.91 -51.12
C ARG A 349 34.78 -9.14 -52.65
N PRO A 350 34.43 -10.30 -53.28
CA PRO A 350 33.14 -11.05 -53.19
C PRO A 350 33.38 -12.59 -53.12
N GLY A 351 32.43 -13.53 -53.31
CA GLY A 351 31.00 -13.52 -53.66
C GLY A 351 30.40 -14.95 -53.72
N ASP A 352 29.14 -15.04 -54.13
CA ASP A 352 28.38 -16.20 -54.65
C ASP A 352 28.08 -17.46 -53.77
N GLY A 353 26.81 -17.91 -53.85
CA GLY A 353 26.37 -19.29 -53.53
C GLY A 353 26.53 -20.21 -54.76
N PRO A 354 25.97 -21.45 -54.79
CA PRO A 354 24.71 -21.89 -54.16
C PRO A 354 24.76 -23.31 -53.53
N GLY A 355 23.61 -23.88 -53.14
CA GLY A 355 23.44 -25.35 -53.09
C GLY A 355 22.59 -25.93 -51.93
N ARG A 356 21.49 -26.61 -52.28
CA ARG A 356 20.88 -27.70 -51.47
C ARG A 356 21.51 -29.04 -51.88
N PRO A 357 21.44 -30.08 -51.03
CA PRO A 357 20.39 -31.14 -51.15
C PRO A 357 19.66 -31.35 -49.80
N GLY A 358 18.49 -32.00 -49.66
CA GLY A 358 17.85 -33.08 -50.42
C GLY A 358 18.21 -34.43 -49.79
N GLY A 359 17.31 -35.32 -49.35
CA GLY A 359 15.83 -35.34 -49.33
C GLY A 359 15.34 -36.73 -48.84
N GLN A 360 14.10 -37.10 -49.18
CA GLN A 360 13.39 -38.39 -48.87
C GLN A 360 12.72 -38.46 -47.48
N GLY A 361 11.43 -38.85 -47.35
CA GLY A 361 10.49 -39.25 -48.41
C GLY A 361 8.98 -39.14 -48.06
N GLN A 362 8.20 -38.92 -49.12
CA GLN A 362 6.78 -39.29 -49.29
C GLN A 362 6.64 -40.83 -49.44
N PRO A 363 5.43 -41.46 -49.59
CA PRO A 363 4.08 -40.95 -49.92
C PRO A 363 2.98 -41.47 -48.92
N THR A 364 1.65 -41.38 -49.10
CA THR A 364 0.79 -41.36 -50.32
C THR A 364 -0.61 -40.75 -50.05
N GLN A 365 -1.36 -40.52 -51.13
CA GLN A 365 -2.67 -39.85 -51.20
C GLN A 365 -3.89 -40.79 -50.95
N GLN A 366 -5.08 -40.18 -51.08
CA GLN A 366 -6.45 -40.73 -51.22
C GLN A 366 -7.21 -40.95 -49.90
N GLY A 367 -8.51 -40.66 -49.80
CA GLY A 367 -9.40 -40.01 -50.77
C GLY A 367 -10.89 -40.23 -50.46
N GLU A 368 -11.68 -39.16 -50.57
CA GLU A 368 -13.16 -39.13 -50.76
C GLU A 368 -14.15 -39.51 -49.63
N ALA A 369 -15.34 -38.90 -49.78
CA ALA A 369 -16.69 -39.37 -49.45
C ALA A 369 -17.23 -39.37 -47.99
N ARG A 370 -17.96 -38.29 -47.69
CA ARG A 370 -19.37 -38.26 -47.22
C ARG A 370 -19.97 -39.50 -46.54
N GLY A 371 -20.56 -39.30 -45.35
CA GLY A 371 -21.60 -40.17 -44.80
C GLY A 371 -22.33 -39.53 -43.62
N ASN A 372 -23.64 -39.31 -43.74
CA ASN A 372 -24.51 -38.98 -42.60
C ASN A 372 -24.60 -40.18 -41.66
N GLU A 373 -24.91 -39.94 -40.38
CA GLU A 373 -26.11 -40.59 -39.84
C GLU A 373 -26.84 -39.75 -38.80
N GLN A 374 -28.17 -39.83 -38.83
CA GLN A 374 -29.08 -39.12 -37.93
C GLN A 374 -29.55 -40.07 -36.83
N GLY A 375 -29.52 -39.63 -35.57
CA GLY A 375 -30.15 -40.33 -34.44
C GLY A 375 -31.24 -39.46 -33.80
N ARG A 376 -32.49 -39.59 -34.25
CA ARG A 376 -33.66 -38.99 -33.58
C ARG A 376 -34.06 -39.84 -32.38
N GLY A 377 -34.48 -39.21 -31.28
CA GLY A 377 -35.12 -39.86 -30.14
C GLY A 377 -35.95 -38.86 -29.34
N ASN A 378 -37.27 -39.01 -29.38
CA ASN A 378 -38.26 -38.13 -28.74
C ASN A 378 -38.62 -38.61 -27.32
N ASP A 379 -39.54 -37.84 -26.70
CA ASP A 379 -40.45 -38.23 -25.60
C ASP A 379 -39.92 -38.24 -24.16
N GLN A 380 -40.69 -37.92 -23.11
CA GLN A 380 -41.93 -37.14 -22.89
C GLN A 380 -42.29 -37.31 -21.39
N GLY A 381 -43.11 -36.41 -20.81
CA GLY A 381 -43.66 -36.53 -19.43
C GLY A 381 -43.40 -35.27 -18.60
N ARG A 382 -44.29 -34.26 -18.49
CA ARG A 382 -45.71 -34.16 -18.07
C ARG A 382 -46.00 -34.48 -16.60
N GLY A 383 -46.55 -33.47 -15.91
CA GLY A 383 -47.21 -33.50 -14.59
C GLY A 383 -47.19 -32.07 -14.00
N ASN A 384 -48.24 -31.23 -14.11
CA ASN A 384 -49.50 -31.16 -13.35
C ASN A 384 -49.30 -31.05 -11.81
N ASP A 385 -50.01 -30.19 -11.06
CA ASP A 385 -51.01 -29.15 -11.40
C ASP A 385 -51.31 -28.20 -10.20
N GLN A 386 -51.97 -27.06 -10.46
CA GLN A 386 -52.90 -26.27 -9.59
C GLN A 386 -52.56 -25.81 -8.13
N GLY A 387 -52.94 -24.55 -7.82
CA GLY A 387 -53.15 -24.07 -6.43
C GLY A 387 -53.47 -22.56 -6.28
N ARG A 388 -54.75 -22.15 -6.39
CA ARG A 388 -55.23 -20.75 -6.29
C ARG A 388 -55.25 -20.16 -4.86
N GLY A 389 -55.20 -18.83 -4.73
CA GLY A 389 -55.68 -18.08 -3.55
C GLY A 389 -55.66 -16.55 -3.71
N ASN A 390 -56.83 -15.89 -3.62
CA ASN A 390 -57.00 -14.42 -3.59
C ASN A 390 -57.14 -13.92 -2.13
N GLU A 391 -56.85 -12.64 -1.85
CA GLU A 391 -57.82 -11.75 -1.20
C GLU A 391 -57.47 -10.24 -1.29
N GLN A 392 -58.47 -9.38 -1.05
CA GLN A 392 -58.41 -7.90 -1.19
C GLN A 392 -58.61 -7.21 0.17
N GLY A 393 -58.08 -5.99 0.33
CA GLY A 393 -58.41 -5.10 1.45
C GLY A 393 -58.23 -3.61 1.10
N ARG A 394 -59.21 -2.77 1.44
CA ARG A 394 -59.22 -1.30 1.20
C ARG A 394 -59.15 -0.53 2.53
N GLY A 395 -58.63 0.70 2.54
CA GLY A 395 -58.75 1.65 3.66
C GLY A 395 -58.15 3.04 3.34
N ASN A 396 -58.84 4.13 3.72
CA ASN A 396 -58.58 5.52 3.30
C ASN A 396 -58.07 6.44 4.43
N GLU A 397 -57.77 7.70 4.04
CA GLU A 397 -57.71 8.97 4.82
C GLU A 397 -56.29 9.48 5.19
N GLN A 398 -55.72 10.49 4.51
CA GLN A 398 -56.03 11.94 4.39
C GLN A 398 -55.41 12.85 5.48
N GLY A 399 -54.49 13.75 5.08
CA GLY A 399 -54.56 15.16 5.52
C GLY A 399 -53.28 15.88 6.03
N ARG A 400 -52.75 16.78 5.18
CA ARG A 400 -51.94 18.00 5.50
C ARG A 400 -50.50 17.77 6.04
N GLY A 401 -49.48 18.55 5.71
CA GLY A 401 -49.35 19.69 4.77
C GLY A 401 -47.85 20.05 4.55
N ASN A 402 -47.54 20.83 3.51
CA ASN A 402 -46.16 21.07 3.03
C ASN A 402 -45.25 21.81 4.03
N ASP A 403 -43.95 21.47 3.98
CA ASP A 403 -42.87 22.44 3.88
C ASP A 403 -41.76 21.89 2.95
N GLN A 404 -41.07 22.76 2.21
CA GLN A 404 -40.21 22.36 1.09
C GLN A 404 -38.72 22.22 1.47
N GLY A 405 -38.14 21.05 1.18
CA GLY A 405 -36.70 20.83 1.07
C GLY A 405 -36.40 20.05 -0.22
N GLY A 406 -35.58 20.61 -1.12
CA GLY A 406 -35.49 20.14 -2.51
C GLY A 406 -34.78 18.80 -2.69
N GLY A 407 -35.54 17.74 -2.99
CA GLY A 407 -35.04 16.50 -3.60
C GLY A 407 -34.99 16.59 -5.12
N ASN A 408 -34.14 15.76 -5.75
CA ASN A 408 -34.13 15.60 -7.22
C ASN A 408 -35.33 14.77 -7.68
N ASP A 409 -36.47 15.40 -7.93
CA ASP A 409 -37.55 14.76 -8.70
C ASP A 409 -37.16 14.57 -10.17
N PRO A 410 -37.47 13.43 -10.81
CA PRO A 410 -37.22 13.21 -12.23
C PRO A 410 -38.11 14.12 -13.08
N ALA A 411 -37.55 14.65 -14.18
CA ALA A 411 -38.32 15.44 -15.13
C ALA A 411 -39.27 14.53 -15.93
N GLN A 412 -40.53 14.47 -15.53
CA GLN A 412 -41.58 13.74 -16.23
C GLN A 412 -42.20 14.61 -17.33
N GLY A 413 -42.33 14.05 -18.54
CA GLY A 413 -42.95 14.72 -19.68
C GLY A 413 -43.86 13.75 -20.46
N THR A 414 -45.14 14.12 -20.61
CA THR A 414 -46.07 13.33 -21.40
C THR A 414 -45.95 13.70 -22.88
N VAL A 415 -45.64 12.73 -23.74
CA VAL A 415 -45.57 12.92 -25.20
C VAL A 415 -46.65 12.07 -25.85
N THR A 416 -47.72 12.72 -26.31
CA THR A 416 -48.77 12.07 -27.10
C THR A 416 -48.30 11.88 -28.53
N ILE A 417 -48.28 10.62 -29.01
CA ILE A 417 -48.05 10.32 -30.43
C ILE A 417 -49.40 9.97 -31.05
N ASP A 418 -49.85 10.77 -32.02
CA ASP A 418 -51.01 10.42 -32.85
C ASP A 418 -50.63 9.31 -33.82
N VAL A 419 -51.19 8.10 -33.60
CA VAL A 419 -50.98 6.95 -34.47
C VAL A 419 -52.23 6.73 -35.34
N PRO A 420 -52.11 6.51 -36.67
CA PRO A 420 -53.27 6.29 -37.54
C PRO A 420 -54.16 5.14 -37.08
N ALA A 421 -55.47 5.28 -37.28
CA ALA A 421 -56.52 4.52 -36.58
C ALA A 421 -56.61 2.99 -36.86
N THR A 422 -55.67 2.38 -37.58
CA THR A 422 -55.59 0.92 -37.74
C THR A 422 -54.12 0.49 -37.92
N ILE A 423 -53.64 -0.40 -37.04
CA ILE A 423 -52.26 -0.87 -37.03
C ILE A 423 -52.24 -2.40 -37.15
N THR A 424 -51.50 -2.94 -38.12
CA THR A 424 -51.24 -4.38 -38.24
C THR A 424 -50.10 -4.84 -37.33
N PRO A 425 -50.12 -6.08 -36.82
CA PRO A 425 -48.98 -6.68 -36.10
C PRO A 425 -47.67 -6.56 -36.89
N GLY A 426 -46.58 -6.26 -36.21
CA GLY A 426 -45.26 -6.07 -36.81
C GLY A 426 -45.01 -4.67 -37.39
N THR A 427 -45.98 -3.74 -37.33
CA THR A 427 -45.74 -2.34 -37.71
C THR A 427 -44.93 -1.63 -36.62
N SER A 428 -43.85 -0.94 -37.02
CA SER A 428 -43.02 -0.11 -36.14
C SER A 428 -43.26 1.38 -36.38
N PHE A 429 -43.24 2.16 -35.31
CA PHE A 429 -43.41 3.62 -35.31
C PHE A 429 -42.20 4.26 -34.64
N THR A 430 -41.68 5.35 -35.20
CA THR A 430 -40.57 6.10 -34.61
C THR A 430 -41.09 7.43 -34.09
N GLY A 431 -40.83 7.71 -32.81
CA GLY A 431 -41.13 8.99 -32.16
C GLY A 431 -39.86 9.71 -31.74
N THR A 432 -39.93 11.03 -31.68
CA THR A 432 -38.88 11.89 -31.11
C THR A 432 -39.47 12.77 -30.02
N ALA A 433 -38.74 12.91 -28.92
CA ALA A 433 -39.08 13.79 -27.82
C ALA A 433 -37.94 14.78 -27.56
N THR A 434 -38.25 16.08 -27.57
CA THR A 434 -37.29 17.16 -27.31
C THR A 434 -37.42 17.63 -25.87
N VAL A 435 -36.31 17.63 -25.12
CA VAL A 435 -36.26 18.05 -23.71
C VAL A 435 -35.67 19.45 -23.59
N THR A 436 -36.50 20.43 -23.25
CA THR A 436 -36.05 21.80 -22.97
C THR A 436 -35.59 21.92 -21.52
N MET A 437 -34.28 21.93 -21.29
CA MET A 437 -33.73 22.18 -19.95
C MET A 437 -33.62 23.69 -19.67
N ASN A 438 -34.42 24.19 -18.72
CA ASN A 438 -34.25 25.55 -18.21
C ASN A 438 -32.99 25.63 -17.33
N THR A 439 -31.91 26.20 -17.84
CA THR A 439 -30.70 26.53 -17.07
C THR A 439 -30.46 28.03 -17.04
N SER A 440 -30.83 28.69 -15.94
CA SER A 440 -30.66 30.12 -15.72
C SER A 440 -29.40 30.44 -14.91
N VAL A 441 -28.22 30.16 -15.49
CA VAL A 441 -26.93 30.75 -15.06
C VAL A 441 -26.11 31.03 -16.30
N ALA A 442 -25.66 32.28 -16.48
CA ALA A 442 -24.87 32.69 -17.63
C ALA A 442 -23.36 32.41 -17.42
N THR A 443 -22.63 32.37 -18.55
CA THR A 443 -21.16 32.41 -18.67
C THR A 443 -20.32 31.27 -18.08
N ALA A 444 -20.20 30.16 -18.82
CA ALA A 444 -18.96 29.38 -18.99
C ALA A 444 -19.04 28.57 -20.31
N GLN A 445 -17.92 28.43 -21.04
CA GLN A 445 -17.88 27.71 -22.33
C GLN A 445 -17.66 26.18 -22.16
N PRO A 446 -17.91 25.36 -23.19
CA PRO A 446 -18.36 23.97 -22.99
C PRO A 446 -17.24 22.95 -22.84
N SER A 447 -17.18 22.30 -21.66
CA SER A 447 -16.41 21.06 -21.46
C SER A 447 -17.19 20.06 -20.61
N ALA A 448 -17.94 19.16 -21.25
CA ALA A 448 -18.39 17.89 -20.66
C ALA A 448 -18.96 16.97 -21.76
N ASN A 449 -18.65 15.67 -21.67
CA ASN A 449 -19.53 14.66 -22.27
C ASN A 449 -20.93 14.82 -21.63
N PRO A 450 -22.03 14.82 -22.40
CA PRO A 450 -23.36 14.81 -21.81
C PRO A 450 -23.53 13.50 -21.02
N GLY A 451 -23.87 13.62 -19.74
CA GLY A 451 -24.11 12.46 -18.88
C GLY A 451 -25.23 11.57 -19.42
N THR A 452 -25.14 10.27 -19.16
CA THR A 452 -26.07 9.27 -19.70
C THR A 452 -27.52 9.62 -19.33
N VAL A 453 -28.32 9.93 -20.34
CA VAL A 453 -29.76 10.18 -20.19
C VAL A 453 -30.46 8.83 -20.28
N GLN A 454 -31.01 8.35 -19.15
CA GLN A 454 -31.88 7.18 -19.18
C GLN A 454 -33.32 7.62 -19.43
N ALA A 455 -33.93 7.08 -20.48
CA ALA A 455 -35.33 7.32 -20.82
C ALA A 455 -36.11 6.00 -20.72
N ARG A 456 -37.13 5.98 -19.84
CA ARG A 456 -38.08 4.88 -19.73
C ARG A 456 -39.35 5.26 -20.47
N VAL A 457 -39.71 4.47 -21.49
CA VAL A 457 -40.98 4.63 -22.23
C VAL A 457 -41.95 3.59 -21.70
N GLU A 458 -43.05 4.03 -21.10
CA GLU A 458 -44.13 3.18 -20.62
C GLU A 458 -45.37 3.36 -21.50
N SER A 459 -45.88 2.24 -22.01
CA SER A 459 -47.20 2.19 -22.63
C SER A 459 -48.22 1.66 -21.64
N ALA A 460 -49.39 2.28 -21.60
CA ALA A 460 -50.56 1.72 -20.92
C ALA A 460 -51.09 0.42 -21.60
N CYS A 461 -50.55 0.05 -22.77
CA CYS A 461 -50.90 -1.15 -23.52
C CYS A 461 -49.70 -2.13 -23.57
N GLY A 462 -49.83 -3.30 -22.94
CA GLY A 462 -48.77 -4.32 -22.88
C GLY A 462 -48.41 -4.97 -24.22
N SER A 463 -49.14 -4.67 -25.31
CA SER A 463 -48.86 -5.18 -26.67
C SER A 463 -47.86 -4.32 -27.46
N LEU A 464 -47.35 -3.23 -26.88
CA LEU A 464 -46.28 -2.38 -27.44
C LEU A 464 -44.95 -2.63 -26.73
N VAL A 465 -43.89 -2.91 -27.49
CA VAL A 465 -42.53 -3.04 -26.95
C VAL A 465 -41.68 -1.85 -27.39
N PRO A 466 -41.12 -1.06 -26.47
CA PRO A 466 -40.22 0.04 -26.80
C PRO A 466 -38.78 -0.45 -26.98
N GLU A 467 -38.16 -0.05 -28.09
CA GLU A 467 -36.71 -0.07 -28.29
C GLU A 467 -36.20 1.38 -28.27
N VAL A 468 -35.50 1.76 -27.20
CA VAL A 468 -34.99 3.12 -27.01
C VAL A 468 -33.58 3.21 -27.57
N LYS A 469 -33.33 4.16 -28.47
CA LYS A 469 -31.99 4.44 -29.03
C LYS A 469 -31.60 5.88 -28.75
N THR A 470 -30.90 6.07 -27.63
CA THR A 470 -30.27 7.35 -27.28
C THR A 470 -29.05 7.61 -28.17
N THR A 471 -29.18 8.56 -29.10
CA THR A 471 -28.05 9.11 -29.85
C THR A 471 -27.31 10.17 -29.03
N THR A 472 -25.99 10.03 -28.91
CA THR A 472 -25.14 10.84 -28.02
C THR A 472 -24.80 12.22 -28.61
N THR A 473 -25.80 13.09 -28.81
CA THR A 473 -25.58 14.52 -29.11
C THR A 473 -26.83 15.38 -28.80
N GLY A 474 -27.07 15.66 -27.51
CA GLY A 474 -27.92 16.76 -27.04
C GLY A 474 -29.45 16.59 -27.15
N ALA A 475 -30.13 16.77 -26.00
CA ALA A 475 -31.55 17.14 -25.81
C ALA A 475 -32.70 16.40 -26.55
N ILE A 476 -32.43 15.48 -27.47
CA ILE A 476 -33.44 14.75 -28.25
C ILE A 476 -33.33 13.25 -27.94
N VAL A 477 -34.44 12.66 -27.48
CA VAL A 477 -34.56 11.21 -27.29
C VAL A 477 -35.39 10.64 -28.45
N SER A 478 -34.80 9.69 -29.17
CA SER A 478 -35.46 8.94 -30.24
C SER A 478 -35.81 7.54 -29.75
N PHE A 479 -37.01 7.06 -30.09
CA PHE A 479 -37.44 5.70 -29.72
C PHE A 479 -38.30 5.09 -30.82
N THR A 480 -38.20 3.77 -30.95
CA THR A 480 -39.02 2.97 -31.87
C THR A 480 -39.94 2.09 -31.06
N LEU A 481 -41.23 2.11 -31.39
CA LEU A 481 -42.26 1.25 -30.80
C LEU A 481 -42.69 0.21 -31.83
N THR A 482 -42.63 -1.08 -31.47
CA THR A 482 -43.12 -2.15 -32.34
C THR A 482 -44.39 -2.77 -31.76
N CYS A 483 -45.42 -2.86 -32.60
CA CYS A 483 -46.75 -3.35 -32.23
C CYS A 483 -46.82 -4.88 -32.39
N ARG A 484 -46.97 -5.63 -31.29
CA ARG A 484 -47.04 -7.11 -31.34
C ARG A 484 -48.40 -7.65 -31.80
N GLU A 485 -49.48 -6.92 -31.53
CA GLU A 485 -50.86 -7.31 -31.85
C GLU A 485 -51.62 -6.12 -32.46
N GLY A 486 -52.75 -6.35 -33.14
CA GLY A 486 -53.46 -5.28 -33.84
C GLY A 486 -54.22 -4.34 -32.89
N LEU A 487 -53.88 -3.06 -32.91
CA LEU A 487 -54.45 -2.04 -32.00
C LEU A 487 -55.44 -1.11 -32.72
N ARG A 488 -56.41 -0.56 -31.98
CA ARG A 488 -57.43 0.39 -32.45
C ARG A 488 -57.55 1.58 -31.48
N GLY A 489 -57.47 2.80 -32.02
CA GLY A 489 -57.57 4.04 -31.26
C GLY A 489 -56.22 4.62 -30.80
N PRO A 490 -56.19 5.88 -30.36
CA PRO A 490 -54.98 6.54 -29.88
C PRO A 490 -54.51 5.96 -28.54
N ILE A 491 -53.19 5.85 -28.35
CA ILE A 491 -52.58 5.26 -27.15
C ILE A 491 -51.67 6.30 -26.49
N PRO A 492 -51.95 6.71 -25.24
CA PRO A 492 -51.04 7.59 -24.50
C PRO A 492 -49.76 6.85 -24.11
N LEU A 493 -48.64 7.53 -24.28
CA LEU A 493 -47.30 7.04 -23.92
C LEU A 493 -46.72 7.99 -22.86
N THR A 494 -46.14 7.42 -21.81
CA THR A 494 -45.45 8.19 -20.78
C THR A 494 -43.95 8.01 -20.96
N VAL A 495 -43.21 9.11 -21.10
CA VAL A 495 -41.75 9.10 -21.26
C VAL A 495 -41.13 9.75 -20.02
N SER A 496 -40.59 8.91 -19.13
CA SER A 496 -39.89 9.36 -17.94
C SER A 496 -38.41 9.47 -18.24
N ILE A 497 -37.82 10.66 -18.08
CA ILE A 497 -36.41 10.91 -18.38
C ILE A 497 -35.66 11.23 -17.09
N THR A 498 -34.84 10.29 -16.66
CA THR A 498 -33.97 10.45 -15.49
C THR A 498 -32.63 10.99 -15.95
N THR A 499 -32.40 12.29 -15.76
CA THR A 499 -31.05 12.86 -15.88
C THR A 499 -30.24 12.49 -14.65
N ALA A 500 -29.29 11.57 -14.79
CA ALA A 500 -28.28 11.34 -13.77
C ALA A 500 -27.34 12.56 -13.71
N ARG A 501 -27.77 13.63 -13.02
CA ARG A 501 -26.81 14.55 -12.42
C ARG A 501 -26.07 13.73 -11.36
N ARG A 502 -24.80 13.40 -11.63
CA ARG A 502 -23.83 13.21 -10.55
C ARG A 502 -24.06 14.39 -9.59
N PRO A 503 -24.19 14.17 -8.27
CA PRO A 503 -24.02 15.25 -7.33
C PRO A 503 -22.69 15.91 -7.69
N ALA A 504 -22.71 17.20 -8.03
CA ALA A 504 -21.47 17.95 -8.05
C ALA A 504 -20.91 17.81 -6.63
N LEU A 505 -19.63 17.44 -6.49
CA LEU A 505 -18.95 17.64 -5.21
C LEU A 505 -19.07 19.13 -4.90
N VAL A 506 -19.95 19.49 -3.97
CA VAL A 506 -20.14 20.87 -3.56
C VAL A 506 -18.83 21.28 -2.90
N GLY A 507 -18.10 22.20 -3.53
CA GLY A 507 -16.99 22.89 -2.88
C GLY A 507 -15.70 22.09 -2.64
N ARG A 508 -15.46 20.93 -3.29
CA ARG A 508 -14.06 20.59 -3.62
C ARG A 508 -13.70 21.35 -4.89
N THR A 509 -13.13 22.53 -4.71
CA THR A 509 -12.39 23.26 -5.75
C THR A 509 -11.57 22.25 -6.54
N MET A 510 -11.63 22.30 -7.88
CA MET A 510 -10.58 21.67 -8.68
C MET A 510 -9.29 22.43 -8.36
N LEU A 511 -8.62 22.02 -7.28
CA LEU A 511 -7.22 22.34 -7.07
C LEU A 511 -6.51 21.69 -8.26
N THR A 512 -6.19 22.53 -9.23
CA THR A 512 -5.21 22.21 -10.27
C THR A 512 -4.06 21.51 -9.58
N LEU A 513 -3.78 20.27 -9.99
CA LEU A 513 -2.47 19.71 -9.71
C LEU A 513 -1.49 20.64 -10.40
N ALA A 514 -0.78 21.45 -9.59
CA ALA A 514 0.42 22.10 -10.05
C ALA A 514 1.37 20.96 -10.37
N THR A 515 1.50 20.62 -11.66
CA THR A 515 2.43 19.60 -12.14
C THR A 515 3.80 19.97 -11.57
N PRO A 516 4.42 19.17 -10.69
CA PRO A 516 5.68 19.57 -10.11
C PRO A 516 6.70 19.73 -11.23
N ALA A 517 7.40 20.87 -11.27
CA ALA A 517 8.52 21.06 -12.19
C ALA A 517 9.62 19.98 -11.99
N ALA A 518 9.60 19.27 -10.86
CA ALA A 518 10.43 18.11 -10.55
C ALA A 518 10.16 16.87 -11.43
N VAL A 519 8.96 16.71 -12.02
CA VAL A 519 8.56 15.50 -12.76
C VAL A 519 9.38 15.30 -14.05
N LEU A 520 9.95 16.37 -14.61
CA LEU A 520 10.77 16.33 -15.83
C LEU A 520 12.28 16.35 -15.55
N ASP A 521 12.72 16.32 -14.29
CA ASP A 521 14.12 16.03 -14.00
C ASP A 521 14.36 14.54 -14.27
N ALA A 522 15.10 14.23 -15.34
CA ALA A 522 15.51 12.88 -15.70
C ALA A 522 16.27 12.17 -14.58
N SER A 523 16.88 12.90 -13.62
CA SER A 523 17.49 12.32 -12.43
C SER A 523 16.46 11.65 -11.49
N THR A 524 15.18 12.00 -11.60
CA THR A 524 14.06 11.48 -10.77
C THR A 524 13.25 10.37 -11.44
N LEU A 525 13.56 10.00 -12.68
CA LEU A 525 12.87 8.93 -13.41
C LEU A 525 13.61 7.59 -13.27
N TYR A 526 12.86 6.50 -13.06
CA TYR A 526 13.39 5.15 -13.19
C TYR A 526 13.77 4.86 -14.65
N SER A 527 14.92 4.23 -14.88
CA SER A 527 15.12 3.43 -16.10
C SER A 527 14.13 2.25 -16.13
N PHE A 528 13.94 1.60 -17.27
CA PHE A 528 13.08 0.41 -17.34
C PHE A 528 13.72 -0.80 -16.65
N ASP A 529 15.06 -0.89 -16.66
CA ASP A 529 15.81 -1.98 -16.03
C ASP A 529 16.18 -1.71 -14.56
N GLY A 530 15.77 -0.58 -13.99
CA GLY A 530 16.11 -0.15 -12.61
C GLY A 530 17.57 0.26 -12.39
N ALA A 531 18.44 0.16 -13.40
CA ALA A 531 19.84 0.56 -13.30
C ALA A 531 20.02 2.08 -13.07
N GLY A 532 20.97 2.46 -12.23
CA GLY A 532 21.27 3.86 -11.89
C GLY A 532 20.38 4.45 -10.78
N ASN A 533 19.50 3.65 -10.16
CA ASN A 533 18.78 4.08 -8.94
C ASN A 533 19.78 4.44 -7.83
N ASN A 534 20.66 3.52 -7.43
CA ASN A 534 21.75 3.83 -6.50
C ASN A 534 22.97 4.40 -7.24
N LEU A 535 23.42 5.61 -6.86
CA LEU A 535 24.52 6.31 -7.56
C LEU A 535 25.91 5.69 -7.31
N ALA A 536 26.12 5.03 -6.17
CA ALA A 536 27.38 4.38 -5.83
C ALA A 536 27.43 2.93 -6.31
N ASN A 537 26.27 2.26 -6.37
CA ASN A 537 26.12 0.88 -6.81
C ASN A 537 25.05 0.76 -7.91
N PRO A 538 25.32 1.17 -9.17
CA PRO A 538 24.29 1.35 -10.20
C PRO A 538 23.50 0.11 -10.62
N LEU A 539 23.89 -1.09 -10.19
CA LEU A 539 23.20 -2.35 -10.50
C LEU A 539 22.33 -2.85 -9.33
N TRP A 540 22.37 -2.21 -8.16
CA TRP A 540 21.52 -2.62 -7.03
C TRP A 540 20.04 -2.46 -7.37
N GLY A 541 19.28 -3.55 -7.21
CA GLY A 541 17.87 -3.63 -7.60
C GLY A 541 17.59 -3.65 -9.11
N SER A 542 18.60 -3.66 -9.99
CA SER A 542 18.37 -3.72 -11.44
C SER A 542 17.95 -5.11 -11.92
N ALA A 543 17.16 -5.15 -12.99
CA ALA A 543 16.84 -6.37 -13.71
C ALA A 543 18.10 -7.09 -14.22
N GLY A 544 18.07 -8.41 -14.28
CA GLY A 544 19.19 -9.25 -14.70
C GLY A 544 20.27 -9.47 -13.62
N ASN A 545 20.10 -8.91 -12.41
CA ASN A 545 21.10 -9.03 -11.34
C ASN A 545 20.83 -10.19 -10.36
N ALA A 546 21.83 -10.59 -9.57
CA ALA A 546 21.75 -11.72 -8.66
C ALA A 546 20.85 -11.43 -7.43
N LEU A 547 20.10 -12.44 -6.99
CA LEU A 547 19.37 -12.40 -5.71
C LEU A 547 20.36 -12.43 -4.53
N ILE A 548 20.09 -11.63 -3.50
CA ILE A 548 20.89 -11.64 -2.25
C ILE A 548 20.38 -12.73 -1.29
N ARG A 549 21.14 -12.98 -0.22
CA ARG A 549 20.81 -14.01 0.80
C ARG A 549 21.08 -13.47 2.19
N LYS A 550 20.20 -13.76 3.15
CA LYS A 550 20.37 -13.39 4.57
C LYS A 550 20.86 -14.57 5.41
N SER A 551 20.42 -15.78 5.08
CA SER A 551 20.75 -17.04 5.77
C SER A 551 21.98 -17.80 5.24
N GLY A 552 22.64 -17.25 4.22
CA GLY A 552 23.75 -17.92 3.52
C GLY A 552 23.27 -18.94 2.48
N VAL A 553 24.10 -19.95 2.17
CA VAL A 553 23.79 -21.01 1.21
C VAL A 553 23.73 -22.38 1.89
N ALA A 554 22.75 -23.20 1.53
CA ALA A 554 22.54 -24.53 2.10
C ALA A 554 22.54 -25.66 1.04
N TYR A 555 23.24 -25.45 -0.08
CA TYR A 555 23.50 -26.49 -1.06
C TYR A 555 24.23 -27.70 -0.43
N GLY A 556 23.90 -28.92 -0.86
CA GLY A 556 24.42 -30.16 -0.26
C GLY A 556 25.94 -30.36 -0.43
N ASP A 557 26.52 -29.71 -1.43
CA ASP A 557 27.97 -29.60 -1.71
C ASP A 557 28.54 -28.21 -1.34
N SER A 558 27.75 -27.37 -0.65
CA SER A 558 28.00 -25.94 -0.40
C SER A 558 28.26 -25.09 -1.66
N MET A 559 27.87 -25.56 -2.84
CA MET A 559 28.15 -24.91 -4.13
C MET A 559 26.94 -24.86 -5.07
N SER A 560 26.35 -25.99 -5.42
CA SER A 560 25.30 -26.08 -6.44
C SER A 560 24.32 -27.26 -6.32
N THR A 561 24.68 -28.34 -5.64
CA THR A 561 23.83 -29.53 -5.48
C THR A 561 22.63 -29.18 -4.61
N PRO A 562 21.38 -29.36 -5.08
CA PRO A 562 20.18 -28.89 -4.39
C PRO A 562 20.13 -29.24 -2.90
N ALA A 563 19.60 -28.31 -2.10
CA ALA A 563 19.49 -28.47 -0.65
C ALA A 563 18.50 -29.58 -0.26
N GLY A 564 18.64 -30.10 0.96
CA GLY A 564 17.66 -31.01 1.54
C GLY A 564 17.66 -32.43 0.95
N ALA A 565 18.81 -32.96 0.54
CA ALA A 565 18.93 -34.34 0.03
C ALA A 565 18.45 -35.43 1.03
N SER A 566 18.41 -35.11 2.33
CA SER A 566 17.87 -35.95 3.41
C SER A 566 16.40 -35.63 3.78
N ARG A 567 15.72 -34.73 3.05
CA ARG A 567 14.31 -34.40 3.26
C ARG A 567 13.41 -35.34 2.45
N PRO A 568 12.16 -35.59 2.87
CA PRO A 568 11.20 -36.31 2.05
C PRO A 568 10.96 -35.64 0.69
N SER A 569 10.40 -36.38 -0.27
CA SER A 569 9.95 -35.78 -1.53
C SER A 569 8.97 -34.63 -1.27
N ALA A 570 9.09 -33.56 -2.05
CA ALA A 570 8.17 -32.43 -2.03
C ALA A 570 6.70 -32.87 -2.20
N ARG A 571 6.43 -33.88 -3.04
CA ARG A 571 5.07 -34.43 -3.23
C ARG A 571 4.55 -35.21 -2.02
N LEU A 572 5.43 -35.91 -1.29
CA LEU A 572 5.03 -36.56 -0.04
C LEU A 572 4.67 -35.53 1.03
N ILE A 573 5.40 -34.41 1.08
CA ILE A 573 5.11 -33.30 2.00
C ILE A 573 3.77 -32.65 1.62
N SER A 574 3.61 -32.24 0.35
CA SER A 574 2.35 -31.67 -0.19
C SER A 574 1.12 -32.54 0.14
N ASN A 575 1.17 -33.84 -0.14
CA ASN A 575 0.07 -34.77 0.19
C ASN A 575 -0.24 -34.86 1.69
N THR A 576 0.76 -34.67 2.55
CA THR A 576 0.62 -34.87 4.00
C THR A 576 0.13 -33.61 4.71
N VAL A 577 0.67 -32.43 4.37
CA VAL A 577 0.33 -31.16 5.03
C VAL A 577 -0.53 -30.20 4.22
N SER A 578 -0.51 -30.27 2.89
CA SER A 578 -1.17 -29.27 2.02
C SER A 578 -2.47 -29.72 1.38
N ALA A 579 -2.92 -30.95 1.60
CA ALA A 579 -4.20 -31.42 1.07
C ALA A 579 -5.39 -30.75 1.77
N GLN A 580 -6.06 -29.84 1.06
CA GLN A 580 -7.28 -29.18 1.53
C GLN A 580 -8.52 -30.01 1.17
N SER A 581 -9.33 -30.39 2.17
CA SER A 581 -10.55 -31.18 1.99
C SER A 581 -11.86 -30.40 2.14
N ALA A 582 -11.77 -29.15 2.61
CA ALA A 582 -12.89 -28.22 2.78
C ALA A 582 -12.36 -26.78 2.75
N SER A 583 -13.22 -25.81 2.43
CA SER A 583 -12.90 -24.38 2.52
C SER A 583 -12.51 -24.02 3.97
N VAL A 584 -11.42 -23.27 4.11
CA VAL A 584 -10.91 -22.71 5.37
C VAL A 584 -10.63 -21.23 5.07
N THR A 585 -11.62 -20.37 5.28
CA THR A 585 -11.52 -18.93 5.01
C THR A 585 -10.59 -18.24 6.01
N ASN A 586 -9.86 -17.20 5.58
CA ASN A 586 -8.95 -16.45 6.44
C ASN A 586 -9.64 -15.88 7.70
N ASP A 587 -9.03 -16.12 8.86
CA ASP A 587 -9.51 -15.74 10.20
C ASP A 587 -9.64 -14.23 10.45
N ARG A 588 -8.96 -13.42 9.64
CA ARG A 588 -8.97 -11.95 9.67
C ARG A 588 -9.84 -11.34 8.57
N GLU A 589 -10.68 -12.15 7.92
CA GLU A 589 -11.63 -11.72 6.88
C GLU A 589 -10.92 -11.03 5.70
N MET A 590 -9.66 -11.40 5.41
CA MET A 590 -8.97 -10.90 4.23
C MET A 590 -9.70 -11.35 2.96
N SER A 591 -9.89 -10.42 2.04
CA SER A 591 -10.50 -10.69 0.74
C SER A 591 -9.50 -11.30 -0.24
N ASP A 592 -9.98 -11.73 -1.41
CA ASP A 592 -9.13 -12.23 -2.49
C ASP A 592 -8.09 -11.20 -2.97
N PHE A 593 -8.33 -9.89 -2.79
CA PHE A 593 -7.31 -8.87 -3.04
C PHE A 593 -6.01 -9.08 -2.24
N ALA A 594 -6.04 -9.84 -1.15
CA ALA A 594 -4.85 -10.27 -0.42
C ALA A 594 -3.88 -11.12 -1.25
N TYR A 595 -4.38 -11.90 -2.22
CA TYR A 595 -3.55 -12.58 -3.22
C TYR A 595 -3.49 -11.82 -4.55
N VAL A 596 -4.58 -11.20 -5.03
CA VAL A 596 -4.58 -10.52 -6.34
C VAL A 596 -3.58 -9.36 -6.37
N TRP A 597 -3.55 -8.52 -5.33
CA TRP A 597 -2.51 -7.49 -5.20
C TRP A 597 -1.13 -8.07 -4.87
N GLY A 598 -1.08 -9.11 -4.03
CA GLY A 598 0.17 -9.78 -3.68
C GLY A 598 0.90 -10.34 -4.91
N GLN A 599 0.16 -10.97 -5.83
CA GLN A 599 0.65 -11.49 -7.10
C GLN A 599 1.02 -10.36 -8.07
N PHE A 600 0.17 -9.34 -8.21
CA PHE A 600 0.45 -8.16 -9.02
C PHE A 600 1.72 -7.40 -8.56
N LEU A 601 2.01 -7.41 -7.25
CA LEU A 601 3.20 -6.82 -6.66
C LEU A 601 4.43 -7.74 -6.74
N ASP A 602 4.28 -9.07 -6.54
CA ASP A 602 5.38 -10.04 -6.78
C ASP A 602 5.86 -9.93 -8.23
N HIS A 603 4.92 -9.78 -9.16
CA HIS A 603 5.23 -9.65 -10.58
C HIS A 603 5.93 -8.35 -10.96
N ASP A 604 5.94 -7.34 -10.07
CA ASP A 604 6.75 -6.12 -10.20
C ASP A 604 8.18 -6.37 -9.72
N ILE A 605 8.33 -6.91 -8.51
CA ILE A 605 9.60 -6.93 -7.77
C ILE A 605 10.41 -8.24 -7.90
N ASN A 606 9.83 -9.28 -8.51
CA ASN A 606 10.37 -10.64 -8.48
C ASN A 606 10.04 -11.47 -9.75
N ARG A 607 11.08 -12.06 -10.34
CA ARG A 607 10.95 -13.10 -11.38
C ARG A 607 12.25 -13.89 -11.54
N SER A 608 12.17 -15.22 -11.56
CA SER A 608 13.27 -16.11 -11.95
C SER A 608 12.81 -17.12 -13.01
N THR A 609 13.58 -17.35 -14.07
CA THR A 609 13.23 -18.36 -15.10
C THR A 609 13.78 -19.74 -14.82
N ASN A 610 13.07 -20.75 -15.33
CA ASN A 610 13.58 -22.11 -15.48
C ASN A 610 14.74 -22.16 -16.48
N GLY A 611 15.79 -22.89 -16.11
CA GLY A 611 16.85 -23.33 -17.01
C GLY A 611 16.62 -24.74 -17.56
N SER A 612 17.64 -25.31 -18.20
CA SER A 612 17.57 -26.62 -18.85
C SER A 612 17.84 -27.81 -17.91
N GLU A 613 18.54 -27.59 -16.79
CA GLU A 613 18.93 -28.62 -15.83
C GLU A 613 17.70 -29.21 -15.11
N LYS A 614 17.52 -30.53 -15.20
CA LYS A 614 16.34 -31.22 -14.65
C LYS A 614 16.55 -31.59 -13.18
N PHE A 615 15.53 -31.34 -12.37
CA PHE A 615 15.49 -31.71 -10.95
C PHE A 615 14.07 -32.17 -10.58
N PRO A 616 13.57 -33.25 -11.23
CA PRO A 616 12.18 -33.67 -11.14
C PRO A 616 11.79 -34.08 -9.72
N ILE A 617 10.51 -33.92 -9.38
CA ILE A 617 9.96 -34.24 -8.06
C ILE A 617 9.51 -35.70 -8.06
N THR A 618 10.09 -36.53 -7.20
CA THR A 618 9.71 -37.95 -7.04
C THR A 618 8.28 -38.08 -6.54
N VAL A 619 7.42 -38.81 -7.27
CA VAL A 619 6.06 -39.10 -6.82
C VAL A 619 6.08 -40.35 -5.92
N PRO A 620 5.41 -40.35 -4.75
CA PRO A 620 5.25 -41.55 -3.93
C PRO A 620 4.54 -42.66 -4.70
N ALA A 621 4.93 -43.92 -4.48
CA ALA A 621 4.20 -45.05 -5.07
C ALA A 621 2.72 -45.03 -4.62
N SER A 622 1.82 -45.22 -5.58
CA SER A 622 0.37 -45.17 -5.36
C SER A 622 -0.17 -43.78 -4.98
N ASP A 623 0.51 -42.70 -5.37
CA ASP A 623 -0.05 -41.34 -5.33
C ASP A 623 -1.36 -41.28 -6.14
N PRO A 624 -2.50 -40.86 -5.54
CA PRO A 624 -3.81 -40.99 -6.17
C PRO A 624 -3.96 -40.12 -7.43
N SER A 625 -3.15 -39.07 -7.59
CA SER A 625 -3.19 -38.17 -8.73
C SER A 625 -2.13 -38.53 -9.77
N PHE A 626 -0.88 -38.69 -9.35
CA PHE A 626 0.27 -38.78 -10.26
C PHE A 626 0.82 -40.20 -10.48
N ASP A 627 0.49 -41.16 -9.62
CA ASP A 627 0.84 -42.58 -9.78
C ASP A 627 -0.29 -43.55 -9.33
N PRO A 628 -1.53 -43.41 -9.85
CA PRO A 628 -2.66 -44.23 -9.41
C PRO A 628 -2.50 -45.72 -9.71
N ALA A 629 -1.58 -46.08 -10.61
CA ALA A 629 -1.23 -47.47 -10.94
C ALA A 629 -0.16 -48.07 -10.01
N GLY A 630 0.42 -47.28 -9.08
CA GLY A 630 1.41 -47.75 -8.12
C GLY A 630 2.74 -48.18 -8.73
N THR A 631 3.20 -47.53 -9.82
CA THR A 631 4.44 -47.95 -10.49
C THR A 631 5.70 -47.55 -9.73
N GLY A 632 5.62 -46.61 -8.78
CA GLY A 632 6.74 -46.14 -7.97
C GLY A 632 7.85 -45.42 -8.75
N SER A 633 7.59 -45.11 -10.02
CA SER A 633 8.57 -44.58 -10.98
C SER A 633 8.15 -43.25 -11.63
N LYS A 634 7.04 -42.67 -11.18
CA LYS A 634 6.51 -41.40 -11.68
C LYS A 634 7.24 -40.22 -11.05
N THR A 635 7.29 -39.11 -11.80
CA THR A 635 7.82 -37.83 -11.33
C THR A 635 6.98 -36.68 -11.85
N ILE A 636 6.93 -35.57 -11.12
CA ILE A 636 6.42 -34.30 -11.62
C ILE A 636 7.60 -33.54 -12.24
N SER A 637 7.39 -32.99 -13.44
CA SER A 637 8.42 -32.28 -14.19
C SER A 637 8.85 -31.00 -13.47
N PHE A 638 10.15 -30.84 -13.25
CA PHE A 638 10.73 -29.64 -12.67
C PHE A 638 12.12 -29.39 -13.28
N SER A 639 12.40 -28.13 -13.62
CA SER A 639 13.71 -27.69 -14.08
C SER A 639 14.24 -26.59 -13.16
N ARG A 640 15.52 -26.67 -12.84
CA ARG A 640 16.21 -25.73 -11.94
C ARG A 640 16.26 -24.34 -12.52
N SER A 641 16.26 -23.32 -11.67
CA SER A 641 16.32 -21.93 -12.09
C SER A 641 17.64 -21.59 -12.79
N ASN A 642 17.57 -20.64 -13.73
CA ASN A 642 18.74 -19.98 -14.30
C ASN A 642 19.51 -19.20 -13.23
N VAL A 643 20.79 -18.93 -13.53
CA VAL A 643 21.77 -18.46 -12.57
C VAL A 643 22.54 -17.26 -13.10
N ALA A 644 23.05 -16.45 -12.18
CA ALA A 644 23.95 -15.35 -12.51
C ALA A 644 25.24 -15.92 -13.14
N ALA A 645 25.68 -15.30 -14.23
CA ALA A 645 26.83 -15.76 -14.99
C ALA A 645 28.09 -15.84 -14.12
N GLY A 646 28.82 -16.96 -14.21
CA GLY A 646 30.04 -17.21 -13.43
C GLY A 646 29.82 -17.70 -11.99
N THR A 647 28.58 -17.82 -11.50
CA THR A 647 28.29 -18.37 -10.17
C THR A 647 28.15 -19.91 -10.19
N GLY A 648 28.21 -20.55 -9.02
CA GLY A 648 28.13 -22.01 -8.90
C GLY A 648 29.43 -22.73 -9.31
N THR A 649 30.57 -22.05 -9.21
CA THR A 649 31.88 -22.54 -9.68
C THR A 649 32.80 -23.04 -8.56
N SER A 650 32.52 -22.70 -7.30
CA SER A 650 33.21 -23.20 -6.11
C SER A 650 32.40 -22.94 -4.84
N THR A 651 32.81 -23.47 -3.69
CA THR A 651 32.20 -23.14 -2.40
C THR A 651 32.37 -21.66 -1.99
N ALA A 652 33.39 -20.98 -2.53
CA ALA A 652 33.58 -19.53 -2.35
C ALA A 652 32.75 -18.68 -3.34
N ASN A 653 32.18 -19.30 -4.38
CA ASN A 653 31.32 -18.68 -5.37
C ASN A 653 30.15 -19.62 -5.72
N PRO A 654 29.24 -19.86 -4.75
CA PRO A 654 28.12 -20.79 -4.90
C PRO A 654 27.08 -20.27 -5.90
N ARG A 655 26.14 -21.12 -6.29
CA ARG A 655 25.11 -20.84 -7.29
C ARG A 655 24.19 -19.71 -6.80
N GLN A 656 24.06 -18.64 -7.60
CA GLN A 656 23.11 -17.55 -7.34
C GLN A 656 22.08 -17.49 -8.44
N GLN A 657 20.81 -17.36 -8.08
CA GLN A 657 19.72 -17.12 -9.04
C GLN A 657 19.67 -15.64 -9.42
N THR A 658 19.11 -15.38 -10.60
CA THR A 658 18.97 -14.02 -11.16
C THR A 658 17.52 -13.56 -11.10
N GLY A 659 17.30 -12.32 -10.66
CA GLY A 659 16.04 -11.61 -10.85
C GLY A 659 15.96 -11.03 -12.26
N LEU A 660 14.85 -11.25 -12.97
CA LEU A 660 14.67 -10.80 -14.37
C LEU A 660 13.84 -9.52 -14.52
N VAL A 661 13.26 -9.06 -13.43
CA VAL A 661 12.56 -7.78 -13.30
C VAL A 661 13.31 -6.90 -12.30
N THR A 662 12.93 -5.64 -12.20
CA THR A 662 13.44 -4.71 -11.18
C THR A 662 13.10 -5.21 -9.78
N ALA A 663 13.88 -4.83 -8.77
CA ALA A 663 13.52 -5.12 -7.37
C ALA A 663 12.59 -4.05 -6.77
N PHE A 664 12.56 -2.87 -7.38
CA PHE A 664 11.80 -1.71 -6.92
C PHE A 664 10.31 -1.89 -7.15
N VAL A 665 9.49 -1.25 -6.31
CA VAL A 665 8.06 -1.08 -6.59
C VAL A 665 7.94 0.08 -7.59
N ASP A 666 8.32 -0.17 -8.85
CA ASP A 666 8.48 0.83 -9.92
C ASP A 666 7.54 0.62 -11.12
N GLY A 667 6.50 -0.19 -10.93
CA GLY A 667 5.45 -0.38 -11.92
C GLY A 667 5.92 -1.17 -13.14
N SER A 668 7.00 -1.94 -13.05
CA SER A 668 7.53 -2.73 -14.16
C SER A 668 6.57 -3.82 -14.63
N GLN A 669 5.66 -4.30 -13.78
CA GLN A 669 4.55 -5.17 -14.20
C GLN A 669 3.55 -4.46 -15.13
N ILE A 670 3.47 -3.12 -15.09
CA ILE A 670 2.65 -2.28 -15.98
C ILE A 670 3.45 -1.80 -17.19
N TYR A 671 4.71 -1.36 -16.98
CA TYR A 671 5.52 -0.63 -17.96
C TYR A 671 6.60 -1.46 -18.66
N GLY A 672 6.96 -2.62 -18.11
CA GLY A 672 8.01 -3.51 -18.59
C GLY A 672 9.37 -3.20 -17.97
N SER A 673 10.14 -4.26 -17.67
CA SER A 673 11.51 -4.16 -17.15
C SER A 673 12.59 -3.95 -18.23
N ASP A 674 12.17 -3.71 -19.48
CA ASP A 674 13.05 -3.48 -20.62
C ASP A 674 12.42 -2.49 -21.63
N ALA A 675 13.27 -1.76 -22.35
CA ALA A 675 12.82 -0.72 -23.28
C ALA A 675 12.07 -1.26 -24.51
N ALA A 676 12.28 -2.51 -24.94
CA ALA A 676 11.58 -3.07 -26.09
C ALA A 676 10.12 -3.40 -25.72
N ARG A 677 9.89 -4.00 -24.55
CA ARG A 677 8.54 -4.22 -24.01
C ARG A 677 7.84 -2.90 -23.68
N ALA A 678 8.52 -1.95 -23.02
CA ALA A 678 7.96 -0.63 -22.75
C ALA A 678 7.51 0.10 -24.03
N ASN A 679 8.32 0.07 -25.08
CA ASN A 679 7.96 0.68 -26.37
C ASN A 679 6.82 -0.06 -27.09
N ALA A 680 6.71 -1.38 -26.93
CA ALA A 680 5.58 -2.15 -27.50
C ALA A 680 4.24 -1.83 -26.83
N LEU A 681 4.27 -1.41 -25.54
CA LEU A 681 3.09 -1.02 -24.76
C LEU A 681 2.63 0.42 -25.04
N ARG A 682 3.48 1.31 -25.57
CA ARG A 682 3.17 2.73 -25.77
C ARG A 682 2.45 3.03 -27.09
N SER A 683 1.45 3.92 -27.05
CA SER A 683 0.80 4.46 -28.25
C SER A 683 1.67 5.48 -28.98
N PHE A 684 2.57 6.15 -28.26
CA PHE A 684 3.30 7.35 -28.68
C PHE A 684 2.39 8.52 -29.11
N VAL A 685 1.17 8.56 -28.56
CA VAL A 685 0.20 9.64 -28.75
C VAL A 685 -0.41 10.04 -27.41
N GLY A 686 -0.13 11.27 -26.97
CA GLY A 686 -0.71 11.88 -25.76
C GLY A 686 -0.20 11.28 -24.45
N GLY A 687 0.98 10.67 -24.47
CA GLY A 687 1.63 10.02 -23.33
C GLY A 687 0.98 8.72 -22.89
N LYS A 688 0.31 7.99 -23.80
CA LYS A 688 -0.57 6.86 -23.46
C LYS A 688 0.03 5.48 -23.71
N LEU A 689 -0.52 4.50 -23.00
CA LEU A 689 -0.41 3.07 -23.31
C LEU A 689 -1.46 2.67 -24.36
N ARG A 690 -1.13 1.66 -25.16
CA ARG A 690 -2.04 1.03 -26.13
C ARG A 690 -3.16 0.29 -25.41
N THR A 691 -4.28 0.14 -26.10
CA THR A 691 -5.44 -0.64 -25.67
C THR A 691 -5.91 -1.54 -26.81
N SER A 692 -6.69 -2.56 -26.51
CA SER A 692 -7.55 -3.23 -27.50
C SER A 692 -9.00 -2.73 -27.38
N ASP A 693 -9.92 -3.35 -28.12
CA ASP A 693 -11.35 -3.08 -28.05
C ASP A 693 -11.88 -3.25 -26.61
N GLY A 694 -12.90 -2.45 -26.24
CA GLY A 694 -13.41 -2.43 -24.88
C GLY A 694 -12.48 -1.77 -23.85
N ASN A 695 -11.45 -1.01 -24.28
CA ASN A 695 -10.47 -0.37 -23.38
C ASN A 695 -9.74 -1.41 -22.50
N MET A 696 -9.51 -2.60 -23.06
CA MET A 696 -8.74 -3.69 -22.46
C MET A 696 -7.25 -3.54 -22.78
N LEU A 697 -6.39 -4.34 -22.14
CA LEU A 697 -4.98 -4.45 -22.50
C LEU A 697 -4.79 -4.76 -24.00
N PRO A 698 -3.70 -4.31 -24.64
CA PRO A 698 -3.42 -4.63 -26.03
C PRO A 698 -3.10 -6.13 -26.17
N PHE A 699 -3.48 -6.77 -27.28
CA PHE A 699 -3.04 -8.15 -27.54
C PHE A 699 -1.56 -8.22 -27.92
N ASN A 700 -0.89 -9.35 -27.63
CA ASN A 700 0.52 -9.57 -27.97
C ASN A 700 0.75 -9.85 -29.47
N THR A 701 0.42 -8.89 -30.31
CA THR A 701 0.63 -8.92 -31.76
C THR A 701 2.09 -8.66 -32.17
N SER A 702 2.93 -8.26 -31.21
CA SER A 702 4.35 -7.93 -31.43
C SER A 702 5.30 -9.13 -31.29
N GLY A 703 4.79 -10.31 -30.91
CA GLY A 703 5.59 -11.53 -30.78
C GLY A 703 6.62 -11.48 -29.63
N LEU A 704 6.37 -10.66 -28.61
CA LEU A 704 7.20 -10.65 -27.40
C LEU A 704 6.92 -11.91 -26.56
N ALA A 705 7.90 -12.37 -25.78
CA ALA A 705 7.73 -13.54 -24.93
C ALA A 705 6.66 -13.29 -23.86
N ASN A 706 5.56 -14.05 -23.89
CA ASN A 706 4.57 -14.14 -22.83
C ASN A 706 4.55 -15.59 -22.30
N ASP A 707 4.28 -15.76 -21.01
CA ASP A 707 4.08 -17.09 -20.44
C ASP A 707 2.64 -17.55 -20.80
N ASN A 708 2.45 -18.85 -21.11
CA ASN A 708 1.19 -19.44 -21.57
C ASN A 708 1.11 -20.93 -21.18
N ASP A 709 1.34 -21.25 -19.91
CA ASP A 709 1.65 -22.62 -19.49
C ASP A 709 0.45 -23.59 -19.59
N SER A 710 -0.79 -23.11 -19.60
CA SER A 710 -1.98 -23.96 -19.80
C SER A 710 -2.31 -24.22 -21.28
N HIS A 711 -1.80 -23.39 -22.20
CA HIS A 711 -2.13 -23.39 -23.63
C HIS A 711 -3.63 -23.35 -23.98
N VAL A 712 -4.50 -22.94 -23.04
CA VAL A 712 -5.96 -22.85 -23.24
C VAL A 712 -6.32 -21.86 -24.36
N MET A 713 -5.56 -20.77 -24.47
CA MET A 713 -5.67 -19.78 -25.54
C MET A 713 -4.37 -19.74 -26.36
N PRO A 714 -4.43 -19.49 -27.68
CA PRO A 714 -3.23 -19.27 -28.49
C PRO A 714 -2.58 -17.94 -28.14
N ASP A 715 -1.25 -17.83 -28.27
CA ASP A 715 -0.48 -16.64 -27.88
C ASP A 715 -1.00 -15.32 -28.47
N SER A 716 -1.54 -15.36 -29.70
CA SER A 716 -2.14 -14.20 -30.38
C SER A 716 -3.43 -13.67 -29.74
N ARG A 717 -4.01 -14.43 -28.80
CA ARG A 717 -5.17 -14.07 -27.98
C ARG A 717 -4.80 -13.65 -26.56
N LEU A 718 -3.52 -13.69 -26.19
CA LEU A 718 -3.05 -13.21 -24.89
C LEU A 718 -2.80 -11.70 -24.92
N PHE A 719 -3.07 -11.04 -23.79
CA PHE A 719 -2.77 -9.63 -23.57
C PHE A 719 -1.26 -9.40 -23.39
N LEU A 720 -0.80 -8.20 -23.73
CA LEU A 720 0.55 -7.70 -23.50
C LEU A 720 0.49 -6.65 -22.38
N ALA A 721 1.25 -6.87 -21.32
CA ALA A 721 1.46 -5.94 -20.21
C ALA A 721 2.97 -5.81 -19.91
N GLY A 722 3.36 -5.12 -18.84
CA GLY A 722 4.76 -4.97 -18.44
C GLY A 722 5.42 -6.29 -18.00
N ASP A 723 4.72 -7.12 -17.23
CA ASP A 723 5.16 -8.48 -16.91
C ASP A 723 4.57 -9.52 -17.89
N VAL A 724 5.31 -10.60 -18.12
CA VAL A 724 4.98 -11.65 -19.10
C VAL A 724 3.90 -12.63 -18.61
N ARG A 725 3.66 -12.69 -17.29
CA ARG A 725 2.68 -13.55 -16.60
C ARG A 725 1.33 -12.86 -16.41
N ALA A 726 1.11 -11.66 -16.96
CA ALA A 726 -0.11 -10.86 -16.77
C ALA A 726 -1.42 -11.53 -17.23
N ASN A 727 -1.35 -12.66 -17.93
CA ASN A 727 -2.50 -13.45 -18.35
C ASN A 727 -2.77 -14.65 -17.44
N GLU A 728 -1.95 -14.89 -16.42
CA GLU A 728 -1.95 -16.15 -15.66
C GLU A 728 -3.34 -16.48 -15.09
N ASN A 729 -4.06 -15.50 -14.53
CA ASN A 729 -5.48 -15.61 -14.20
C ASN A 729 -6.28 -14.33 -14.52
N PRO A 730 -7.63 -14.38 -14.55
CA PRO A 730 -8.49 -13.24 -14.86
C PRO A 730 -8.42 -12.08 -13.86
N ASP A 731 -8.22 -12.31 -12.57
CA ASP A 731 -8.17 -11.23 -11.57
C ASP A 731 -6.89 -10.39 -11.74
N LEU A 732 -5.76 -11.05 -11.99
CA LEU A 732 -4.49 -10.40 -12.34
C LEU A 732 -4.61 -9.61 -13.64
N ALA A 733 -5.21 -10.19 -14.69
CA ALA A 733 -5.43 -9.51 -15.96
C ALA A 733 -6.39 -8.31 -15.82
N SER A 734 -7.36 -8.40 -14.91
CA SER A 734 -8.29 -7.33 -14.56
C SER A 734 -7.56 -6.17 -13.88
N LEU A 735 -6.72 -6.46 -12.88
CA LEU A 735 -5.94 -5.44 -12.17
C LEU A 735 -4.89 -4.77 -13.08
N GLN A 736 -4.22 -5.54 -13.94
CA GLN A 736 -3.35 -5.02 -14.99
C GLN A 736 -4.09 -4.06 -15.95
N THR A 737 -5.34 -4.39 -16.30
CA THR A 737 -6.20 -3.51 -17.11
C THR A 737 -6.54 -2.22 -16.35
N VAL A 738 -6.86 -2.28 -15.05
CA VAL A 738 -7.11 -1.10 -14.20
C VAL A 738 -5.94 -0.12 -14.22
N PHE A 739 -4.71 -0.59 -14.03
CA PHE A 739 -3.54 0.30 -13.98
C PHE A 739 -3.14 0.86 -15.35
N MET A 740 -3.35 0.12 -16.44
CA MET A 740 -3.24 0.66 -17.79
C MET A 740 -4.29 1.77 -18.03
N ARG A 741 -5.54 1.57 -17.60
CA ARG A 741 -6.60 2.58 -17.66
C ARG A 741 -6.25 3.82 -16.82
N GLU A 742 -5.74 3.64 -15.59
CA GLU A 742 -5.35 4.75 -14.70
C GLU A 742 -4.22 5.59 -15.30
N HIS A 743 -3.19 4.95 -15.88
CA HIS A 743 -2.14 5.67 -16.61
C HIS A 743 -2.72 6.52 -17.75
N ASN A 744 -3.61 5.94 -18.57
CA ASN A 744 -4.24 6.67 -19.67
C ASN A 744 -5.16 7.81 -19.20
N ARG A 745 -5.80 7.68 -18.03
CA ARG A 745 -6.59 8.71 -17.36
C ARG A 745 -5.69 9.84 -16.84
N VAL A 746 -4.59 9.50 -16.18
CA VAL A 746 -3.61 10.44 -15.63
C VAL A 746 -2.88 11.20 -16.75
N ALA A 747 -2.42 10.51 -17.80
CA ALA A 747 -1.82 11.12 -18.99
C ALA A 747 -2.76 12.15 -19.64
N THR A 748 -4.04 11.80 -19.80
CA THR A 748 -5.07 12.74 -20.33
C THR A 748 -5.19 13.99 -19.45
N ARG A 749 -5.20 13.83 -18.12
CA ARG A 749 -5.24 14.95 -17.15
C ARG A 749 -4.01 15.85 -17.25
N ILE A 750 -2.82 15.26 -17.37
CA ILE A 750 -1.53 15.97 -17.48
C ILE A 750 -1.46 16.73 -18.80
N GLN A 751 -1.80 16.12 -19.94
CA GLN A 751 -1.83 16.81 -21.24
C GLN A 751 -2.86 17.96 -21.25
N THR A 752 -4.01 17.79 -20.60
CA THR A 752 -5.05 18.86 -20.51
C THR A 752 -4.56 20.06 -19.72
N THR A 753 -3.75 19.84 -18.68
CA THR A 753 -3.17 20.91 -17.86
C THR A 753 -1.87 21.48 -18.45
N ASN A 754 -1.19 20.71 -19.31
CA ASN A 754 0.05 21.09 -19.98
C ASN A 754 -0.07 20.85 -21.51
N PRO A 755 -0.82 21.69 -22.27
CA PRO A 755 -1.14 21.41 -23.67
C PRO A 755 0.05 21.44 -24.63
N THR A 756 1.20 21.99 -24.21
CA THR A 756 2.44 22.08 -25.00
C THR A 756 3.44 20.98 -24.70
N TRP A 757 3.18 20.10 -23.72
CA TRP A 757 4.08 18.98 -23.41
C TRP A 757 4.01 17.93 -24.52
N THR A 758 5.18 17.35 -24.80
CA THR A 758 5.38 16.24 -25.73
C THR A 758 4.82 14.91 -25.18
N ASP A 759 4.69 13.91 -26.05
CA ASP A 759 4.28 12.55 -25.66
C ASP A 759 5.17 11.97 -24.54
N GLU A 760 6.49 12.18 -24.62
CA GLU A 760 7.45 11.65 -23.65
C GLU A 760 7.28 12.31 -22.28
N GLU A 761 7.15 13.64 -22.24
CA GLU A 761 6.94 14.40 -20.99
C GLU A 761 5.64 13.98 -20.30
N VAL A 762 4.56 13.79 -21.05
CA VAL A 762 3.28 13.31 -20.50
C VAL A 762 3.36 11.84 -20.08
N TYR A 763 4.02 10.97 -20.86
CA TYR A 763 4.19 9.56 -20.54
C TYR A 763 4.98 9.35 -19.24
N GLN A 764 6.15 9.99 -19.11
CA GLN A 764 6.99 9.85 -17.91
C GLN A 764 6.30 10.44 -16.68
N ALA A 765 5.59 11.56 -16.82
CA ALA A 765 4.82 12.15 -15.75
C ALA A 765 3.65 11.25 -15.29
N ALA A 766 2.92 10.65 -16.23
CA ALA A 766 1.86 9.70 -15.92
C ALA A 766 2.40 8.42 -15.30
N ARG A 767 3.54 7.90 -15.79
CA ARG A 767 4.26 6.77 -15.22
C ARG A 767 4.68 7.05 -13.77
N GLN A 768 5.38 8.14 -13.50
CA GLN A 768 5.86 8.49 -12.15
C GLN A 768 4.70 8.66 -11.15
N TYR A 769 3.58 9.27 -11.57
CA TYR A 769 2.39 9.41 -10.71
C TYR A 769 1.71 8.07 -10.42
N VAL A 770 1.55 7.18 -11.41
CA VAL A 770 0.93 5.86 -11.20
C VAL A 770 1.82 4.92 -10.38
N ILE A 771 3.15 4.98 -10.58
CA ILE A 771 4.11 4.30 -9.69
C ILE A 771 3.90 4.75 -8.24
N ALA A 772 3.74 6.05 -8.00
CA ALA A 772 3.47 6.57 -6.68
C ALA A 772 2.14 6.08 -6.08
N GLU A 773 1.10 5.82 -6.89
CA GLU A 773 -0.14 5.19 -6.42
C GLU A 773 0.08 3.72 -6.04
N VAL A 774 0.82 2.94 -6.83
CA VAL A 774 1.19 1.54 -6.49
C VAL A 774 2.03 1.49 -5.21
N GLN A 775 3.01 2.39 -5.06
CA GLN A 775 3.82 2.52 -3.84
C GLN A 775 2.98 2.92 -2.62
N ALA A 776 2.08 3.90 -2.75
CA ALA A 776 1.23 4.34 -1.66
C ALA A 776 0.25 3.25 -1.20
N ILE A 777 -0.47 2.60 -2.13
CA ILE A 777 -1.39 1.49 -1.82
C ILE A 777 -0.64 0.34 -1.15
N THR A 778 0.53 -0.03 -1.68
CA THR A 778 1.35 -1.12 -1.12
C THR A 778 1.71 -0.87 0.35
N TYR A 779 2.24 0.32 0.68
CA TYR A 779 2.78 0.57 2.03
C TYR A 779 1.76 1.11 3.03
N ASN A 780 0.69 1.78 2.58
CA ASN A 780 -0.31 2.38 3.45
C ASN A 780 -1.55 1.49 3.65
N GLU A 781 -1.80 0.54 2.73
CA GLU A 781 -3.02 -0.27 2.70
C GLU A 781 -2.72 -1.78 2.73
N PHE A 782 -1.99 -2.32 1.75
CA PHE A 782 -1.73 -3.76 1.62
C PHE A 782 -0.82 -4.32 2.73
N LEU A 783 0.41 -3.80 2.89
CA LEU A 783 1.36 -4.30 3.88
C LEU A 783 0.83 -4.18 5.33
N PRO A 784 0.15 -3.09 5.74
CA PRO A 784 -0.52 -3.04 7.05
C PRO A 784 -1.66 -4.05 7.20
N SER A 785 -2.36 -4.42 6.12
CA SER A 785 -3.43 -5.42 6.15
C SER A 785 -2.86 -6.83 6.30
N LEU A 786 -1.80 -7.18 5.58
CA LEU A 786 -1.13 -8.49 5.62
C LEU A 786 -0.26 -8.69 6.89
N LEU A 787 0.60 -7.72 7.20
CA LEU A 787 1.67 -7.85 8.20
C LEU A 787 1.34 -7.19 9.55
N GLY A 788 0.23 -6.46 9.63
CA GLY A 788 -0.08 -5.59 10.76
C GLY A 788 0.63 -4.23 10.68
N ARG A 789 -0.01 -3.20 11.25
CA ARG A 789 0.34 -1.77 11.10
C ARG A 789 1.75 -1.35 11.52
N SER A 790 2.49 -2.19 12.24
CA SER A 790 3.80 -1.85 12.84
C SER A 790 4.97 -2.68 12.27
N ALA A 791 4.72 -3.60 11.34
CA ALA A 791 5.77 -4.48 10.81
C ALA A 791 6.79 -3.74 9.94
N VAL A 792 6.32 -2.79 9.13
CA VAL A 792 7.15 -1.85 8.35
C VAL A 792 7.02 -0.47 8.99
N GLY A 793 8.15 0.14 9.38
CA GLY A 793 8.15 1.44 10.06
C GLY A 793 7.73 2.62 9.18
N GLY A 794 7.75 3.84 9.71
CA GLY A 794 7.62 5.07 8.92
C GLY A 794 8.80 5.25 7.95
N TYR A 795 8.62 6.07 6.91
CA TYR A 795 9.71 6.44 6.00
C TYR A 795 10.65 7.46 6.65
N SER A 796 11.96 7.21 6.57
CA SER A 796 13.02 8.03 7.18
C SER A 796 13.89 8.78 6.16
N GLY A 797 13.51 8.76 4.87
CA GLY A 797 14.33 9.22 3.76
C GLY A 797 15.05 8.08 3.03
N TYR A 798 15.66 8.42 1.89
CA TYR A 798 16.50 7.52 1.10
C TYR A 798 17.86 7.31 1.78
N ASP A 799 18.31 6.06 1.87
CA ASP A 799 19.62 5.66 2.36
C ASP A 799 20.39 4.94 1.25
N SER A 800 21.42 5.60 0.72
CA SER A 800 22.28 5.05 -0.34
C SER A 800 23.17 3.89 0.13
N GLY A 801 23.26 3.63 1.43
CA GLY A 801 23.93 2.46 2.01
C GLY A 801 23.07 1.20 2.07
N VAL A 802 21.76 1.30 1.80
CA VAL A 802 20.84 0.16 1.79
C VAL A 802 20.82 -0.50 0.42
N ASP A 803 21.00 -1.83 0.40
CA ASP A 803 20.82 -2.66 -0.79
C ASP A 803 19.34 -3.11 -0.92
N PRO A 804 18.58 -2.58 -1.90
CA PRO A 804 17.20 -2.98 -2.17
C PRO A 804 17.09 -4.37 -2.82
N SER A 805 18.20 -4.96 -3.28
CA SER A 805 18.19 -6.20 -4.08
C SER A 805 17.40 -7.32 -3.41
N MET A 806 16.75 -8.13 -4.24
CA MET A 806 15.72 -9.06 -3.80
C MET A 806 16.32 -10.27 -3.08
N ALA A 807 15.83 -10.56 -1.86
CA ALA A 807 16.31 -11.67 -1.05
C ALA A 807 15.74 -13.01 -1.55
N ASN A 808 16.58 -14.03 -1.62
CA ASN A 808 16.19 -15.35 -2.12
C ASN A 808 15.16 -16.03 -1.18
N GLU A 809 15.28 -15.81 0.14
CA GLU A 809 14.31 -16.25 1.14
C GLU A 809 12.92 -15.61 0.96
N PHE A 810 12.86 -14.39 0.44
CA PHE A 810 11.61 -13.71 0.09
C PHE A 810 11.03 -14.30 -1.21
N ALA A 811 11.81 -14.25 -2.29
CA ALA A 811 11.38 -14.62 -3.65
C ALA A 811 11.03 -16.10 -3.86
N ALA A 812 11.73 -17.00 -3.16
CA ALA A 812 11.55 -18.44 -3.30
C ALA A 812 10.77 -19.09 -2.13
N ALA A 813 10.38 -18.33 -1.10
CA ALA A 813 9.53 -18.82 -0.01
C ALA A 813 8.54 -17.78 0.53
N ALA A 814 8.99 -16.74 1.25
CA ALA A 814 8.09 -15.98 2.12
C ALA A 814 6.96 -15.23 1.38
N PHE A 815 7.23 -14.65 0.20
CA PHE A 815 6.20 -13.94 -0.57
C PHE A 815 5.29 -14.88 -1.38
N ARG A 816 5.52 -16.19 -1.29
CA ARG A 816 4.67 -17.26 -1.85
C ARG A 816 3.57 -17.72 -0.89
N TYR A 817 3.28 -16.92 0.14
CA TYR A 817 2.17 -17.17 1.07
C TYR A 817 0.82 -17.15 0.34
N GLY A 818 0.68 -16.30 -0.70
CA GLY A 818 -0.56 -16.12 -1.46
C GLY A 818 -1.05 -17.36 -2.20
N HIS A 819 -0.22 -18.39 -2.39
CA HIS A 819 -0.67 -19.67 -2.94
C HIS A 819 -1.59 -20.47 -2.00
N SER A 820 -1.62 -20.13 -0.71
CA SER A 820 -2.54 -20.69 0.29
C SER A 820 -3.91 -20.00 0.27
N LEU A 821 -3.97 -18.75 -0.20
CA LEU A 821 -5.18 -17.91 -0.20
C LEU A 821 -6.18 -18.24 -1.33
N LEU A 822 -5.79 -19.06 -2.31
CA LEU A 822 -6.54 -19.30 -3.54
C LEU A 822 -7.76 -20.19 -3.31
N ASP A 823 -8.93 -19.78 -3.81
CA ASP A 823 -10.14 -20.63 -3.86
C ASP A 823 -10.14 -21.52 -5.13
N GLY A 824 -10.95 -22.58 -5.13
CA GLY A 824 -11.12 -23.48 -6.28
C GLY A 824 -12.00 -22.90 -7.40
N GLU A 825 -12.76 -21.83 -7.13
CA GLU A 825 -13.52 -21.10 -8.13
C GLU A 825 -13.27 -19.59 -8.05
N LEU A 826 -13.33 -18.91 -9.19
CA LEU A 826 -13.36 -17.45 -9.30
C LEU A 826 -14.82 -17.01 -9.55
N PRO A 827 -15.49 -16.38 -8.57
CA PRO A 827 -16.82 -15.84 -8.76
C PRO A 827 -16.83 -14.65 -9.73
N ARG A 828 -18.02 -14.31 -10.25
CA ARG A 828 -18.25 -13.09 -11.03
C ARG A 828 -19.50 -12.40 -10.53
N LEU A 829 -19.36 -11.19 -9.99
CA LEU A 829 -20.46 -10.45 -9.35
C LEU A 829 -20.78 -9.13 -10.06
N ASN A 830 -22.06 -8.83 -10.25
CA ASN A 830 -22.54 -7.51 -10.67
C ASN A 830 -22.18 -6.45 -9.61
N ASN A 831 -22.25 -5.17 -9.97
CA ASN A 831 -21.98 -4.05 -9.04
C ASN A 831 -22.89 -4.03 -7.79
N ASP A 832 -24.07 -4.67 -7.82
CA ASP A 832 -24.94 -4.82 -6.63
C ASP A 832 -24.56 -6.00 -5.72
N GLY A 833 -23.54 -6.79 -6.09
CA GLY A 833 -23.09 -7.99 -5.39
C GLY A 833 -23.81 -9.28 -5.81
N THR A 834 -24.76 -9.23 -6.74
CA THR A 834 -25.43 -10.44 -7.26
C THR A 834 -24.55 -11.20 -8.26
N PRO A 835 -24.66 -12.54 -8.37
CA PRO A 835 -23.93 -13.29 -9.40
C PRO A 835 -24.29 -12.84 -10.83
N THR A 836 -23.29 -12.75 -11.71
CA THR A 836 -23.52 -12.48 -13.14
C THR A 836 -24.22 -13.65 -13.85
N SER A 837 -24.81 -13.37 -15.01
CA SER A 837 -25.41 -14.38 -15.89
C SER A 837 -24.44 -15.47 -16.37
N ALA A 838 -23.13 -15.22 -16.29
CA ALA A 838 -22.07 -16.14 -16.69
C ALA A 838 -21.67 -17.17 -15.61
N GLY A 839 -22.08 -16.99 -14.34
CA GLY A 839 -21.70 -17.85 -13.21
C GLY A 839 -20.21 -17.76 -12.80
N PRO A 840 -19.74 -18.58 -11.84
CA PRO A 840 -18.31 -18.69 -11.53
C PRO A 840 -17.53 -19.39 -12.66
N ILE A 841 -16.20 -19.45 -12.55
CA ILE A 841 -15.32 -20.31 -13.35
C ILE A 841 -14.36 -21.05 -12.40
N THR A 842 -14.09 -22.34 -12.63
CA THR A 842 -13.08 -23.05 -11.80
C THR A 842 -11.69 -22.47 -12.02
N LEU A 843 -10.87 -22.42 -10.98
CA LEU A 843 -9.51 -21.87 -11.04
C LEU A 843 -8.68 -22.61 -12.12
N GLN A 844 -8.79 -23.94 -12.19
CA GLN A 844 -8.19 -24.75 -13.27
C GLN A 844 -8.54 -24.23 -14.68
N SER A 845 -9.79 -23.82 -14.91
CA SER A 845 -10.30 -23.37 -16.21
C SER A 845 -9.97 -21.90 -16.51
N ALA A 846 -9.55 -21.14 -15.49
CA ALA A 846 -9.24 -19.72 -15.58
C ALA A 846 -7.82 -19.46 -16.09
N PHE A 847 -6.89 -20.40 -15.93
CA PHE A 847 -5.47 -20.19 -16.24
C PHE A 847 -5.21 -19.87 -17.72
N PHE A 848 -4.60 -18.71 -17.98
CA PHE A 848 -4.34 -18.15 -19.33
C PHE A 848 -5.58 -18.01 -20.23
N ASN A 849 -6.77 -18.00 -19.65
CA ASN A 849 -8.04 -17.98 -20.38
C ASN A 849 -8.57 -16.55 -20.60
N THR A 850 -7.96 -15.80 -21.53
CA THR A 850 -8.50 -14.49 -21.94
C THR A 850 -9.87 -14.55 -22.63
N GLY A 851 -10.38 -15.75 -22.93
CA GLY A 851 -11.71 -15.97 -23.49
C GLY A 851 -12.86 -15.66 -22.53
N VAL A 852 -12.59 -15.51 -21.22
CA VAL A 852 -13.60 -15.12 -20.23
C VAL A 852 -14.05 -13.67 -20.35
N PHE A 853 -13.22 -12.81 -20.97
CA PHE A 853 -13.54 -11.40 -21.19
C PHE A 853 -14.30 -11.20 -22.51
N ASN A 854 -15.43 -10.51 -22.42
CA ASN A 854 -16.24 -10.05 -23.54
C ASN A 854 -16.81 -8.65 -23.23
N PRO A 855 -16.01 -7.58 -23.35
CA PRO A 855 -16.43 -6.21 -23.02
C PRO A 855 -17.51 -5.65 -23.95
N SER A 856 -17.98 -6.42 -24.94
CA SER A 856 -19.16 -6.08 -25.76
C SER A 856 -20.49 -6.47 -25.11
N LEU A 857 -20.48 -7.18 -23.97
CA LEU A 857 -21.71 -7.53 -23.25
C LEU A 857 -22.32 -6.30 -22.57
N PRO A 858 -23.67 -6.22 -22.46
CA PRO A 858 -24.35 -5.18 -21.69
C PRO A 858 -23.89 -5.13 -20.23
N ASN A 859 -24.14 -3.99 -19.56
CA ASN A 859 -23.92 -3.80 -18.13
C ASN A 859 -22.48 -4.07 -17.61
N HIS A 860 -21.48 -4.12 -18.50
CA HIS A 860 -20.11 -4.53 -18.18
C HIS A 860 -19.99 -5.99 -17.68
N GLU A 861 -20.99 -6.85 -17.91
CA GLU A 861 -21.01 -8.26 -17.44
C GLU A 861 -19.88 -9.14 -18.03
N GLY A 862 -19.20 -8.69 -19.09
CA GLY A 862 -18.01 -9.31 -19.65
C GLY A 862 -16.76 -8.42 -19.64
N ASP A 863 -16.78 -7.30 -18.92
CA ASP A 863 -15.60 -6.46 -18.67
C ASP A 863 -14.80 -7.05 -17.48
N ILE A 864 -13.84 -6.28 -16.95
CA ILE A 864 -13.06 -6.62 -15.75
C ILE A 864 -13.85 -6.45 -14.44
N ASP A 865 -14.91 -5.65 -14.46
CA ASP A 865 -15.71 -5.27 -13.29
C ASP A 865 -16.20 -6.47 -12.45
N PRO A 866 -16.70 -7.59 -13.04
CA PRO A 866 -17.25 -8.67 -12.23
C PRO A 866 -16.23 -9.47 -11.42
N PHE A 867 -14.99 -9.56 -11.94
CA PHE A 867 -13.86 -10.18 -11.25
C PHE A 867 -13.37 -9.28 -10.11
N LEU A 868 -13.18 -7.98 -10.37
CA LEU A 868 -12.78 -7.02 -9.35
C LEU A 868 -13.82 -6.88 -8.22
N LYS A 869 -15.12 -6.96 -8.55
CA LYS A 869 -16.19 -6.95 -7.54
C LYS A 869 -16.26 -8.26 -6.76
N ALA A 870 -16.04 -9.40 -7.42
CA ALA A 870 -15.91 -10.69 -6.75
C ALA A 870 -14.74 -10.67 -5.77
N ALA A 871 -13.54 -10.31 -6.21
CA ALA A 871 -12.32 -10.31 -5.40
C ALA A 871 -12.35 -9.34 -4.20
N ALA A 872 -13.15 -8.28 -4.26
CA ALA A 872 -13.44 -7.43 -3.11
C ALA A 872 -14.45 -8.06 -2.13
N THR A 873 -15.41 -8.83 -2.63
CA THR A 873 -16.54 -9.32 -1.82
C THR A 873 -16.26 -10.71 -1.21
N GLY A 874 -15.48 -11.54 -1.90
CA GLY A 874 -15.03 -12.84 -1.42
C GLY A 874 -14.12 -12.72 -0.20
N THR A 875 -14.09 -13.78 0.61
CA THR A 875 -13.09 -13.95 1.68
C THR A 875 -12.16 -15.05 1.22
N ALA A 876 -10.86 -14.75 1.17
CA ALA A 876 -9.84 -15.67 0.69
C ALA A 876 -9.76 -16.92 1.59
N GLN A 877 -9.13 -17.97 1.07
CA GLN A 877 -8.68 -19.10 1.91
C GLN A 877 -7.62 -18.63 2.93
N GLU A 878 -7.31 -19.44 3.92
CA GLU A 878 -6.37 -19.09 4.99
C GLU A 878 -4.90 -19.09 4.51
N VAL A 879 -4.05 -18.27 5.14
CA VAL A 879 -2.59 -18.40 5.06
C VAL A 879 -2.14 -19.47 6.05
N ASP A 880 -2.19 -20.73 5.62
CA ASP A 880 -1.69 -21.88 6.36
C ASP A 880 -0.92 -22.83 5.43
N LEU A 881 -0.92 -24.14 5.72
CA LEU A 881 -0.23 -25.13 4.87
C LEU A 881 -1.10 -25.66 3.73
N LEU A 882 -2.42 -25.45 3.78
CA LEU A 882 -3.41 -26.01 2.87
C LEU A 882 -3.38 -25.31 1.52
N VAL A 883 -3.65 -26.06 0.47
CA VAL A 883 -3.68 -25.56 -0.90
C VAL A 883 -4.77 -26.30 -1.66
N VAL A 884 -5.66 -25.55 -2.33
CA VAL A 884 -6.76 -26.12 -3.12
C VAL A 884 -6.27 -27.03 -4.24
N ASP A 885 -7.06 -28.07 -4.54
CA ASP A 885 -6.66 -29.12 -5.47
C ASP A 885 -6.42 -28.62 -6.91
N ASP A 886 -7.10 -27.56 -7.35
CA ASP A 886 -6.90 -26.89 -8.64
C ASP A 886 -5.43 -26.51 -8.91
N VAL A 887 -4.68 -26.10 -7.89
CA VAL A 887 -3.25 -25.79 -7.99
C VAL A 887 -2.34 -26.85 -7.35
N ARG A 888 -2.85 -27.66 -6.42
CA ARG A 888 -2.07 -28.74 -5.76
C ARG A 888 -1.99 -30.03 -6.59
N ASN A 889 -2.94 -30.28 -7.48
CA ASN A 889 -3.00 -31.48 -8.33
C ASN A 889 -3.17 -31.15 -9.82
N PHE A 890 -3.78 -30.00 -10.15
CA PHE A 890 -4.25 -29.70 -11.50
C PHE A 890 -3.61 -28.46 -12.14
N LEU A 891 -2.52 -27.93 -11.58
CA LEU A 891 -1.89 -26.70 -12.05
C LEU A 891 -1.53 -26.82 -13.53
N PHE A 892 -2.15 -25.98 -14.36
CA PHE A 892 -2.05 -25.92 -15.82
C PHE A 892 -2.42 -27.21 -16.60
N GLY A 893 -3.05 -28.20 -15.96
CA GLY A 893 -3.58 -29.37 -16.65
C GLY A 893 -3.82 -30.59 -15.76
N PRO A 894 -4.34 -31.70 -16.32
CA PRO A 894 -4.55 -32.94 -15.56
C PRO A 894 -3.24 -33.68 -15.25
N PRO A 895 -3.15 -34.34 -14.07
CA PRO A 895 -2.02 -35.21 -13.71
C PRO A 895 -1.60 -36.18 -14.81
N GLY A 896 -0.29 -36.29 -15.04
CA GLY A 896 0.27 -37.17 -16.08
C GLY A 896 0.08 -36.67 -17.52
N ALA A 897 -0.64 -35.59 -17.74
CA ALA A 897 -0.89 -34.97 -19.05
C ALA A 897 -0.66 -33.44 -19.02
N GLY A 898 0.37 -33.00 -18.29
CA GLY A 898 0.79 -31.61 -18.17
C GLY A 898 0.65 -31.03 -16.76
N GLY A 899 -0.29 -31.55 -15.96
CA GLY A 899 -0.58 -31.07 -14.62
C GLY A 899 0.59 -31.12 -13.64
N LEU A 900 0.64 -30.14 -12.74
CA LEU A 900 1.68 -29.96 -11.72
C LEU A 900 1.06 -29.79 -10.31
N ASP A 901 1.93 -29.72 -9.29
CA ASP A 901 1.58 -29.50 -7.88
C ASP A 901 2.33 -28.27 -7.36
N LEU A 902 1.63 -27.14 -7.18
CA LEU A 902 2.22 -25.86 -6.80
C LEU A 902 2.94 -25.89 -5.45
N ALA A 903 2.40 -26.59 -4.45
CA ALA A 903 3.04 -26.75 -3.14
C ALA A 903 4.37 -27.53 -3.28
N SER A 904 4.37 -28.61 -4.07
CA SER A 904 5.57 -29.35 -4.40
C SER A 904 6.58 -28.53 -5.20
N LEU A 905 6.13 -27.72 -6.17
CA LEU A 905 6.99 -26.80 -6.93
C LEU A 905 7.65 -25.76 -6.01
N ASN A 906 6.95 -25.21 -5.03
CA ASN A 906 7.49 -24.24 -4.07
C ASN A 906 8.59 -24.86 -3.20
N ILE A 907 8.34 -26.04 -2.62
CA ILE A 907 9.32 -26.78 -1.82
C ILE A 907 10.56 -27.12 -2.67
N GLN A 908 10.35 -27.65 -3.88
CA GLN A 908 11.44 -28.01 -4.79
C GLN A 908 12.24 -26.78 -5.25
N ARG A 909 11.58 -25.63 -5.46
CA ARG A 909 12.23 -24.35 -5.79
C ARG A 909 13.11 -23.85 -4.65
N GLY A 910 12.66 -23.93 -3.40
CA GLY A 910 13.49 -23.59 -2.24
C GLY A 910 14.76 -24.45 -2.16
N ARG A 911 14.65 -25.75 -2.46
CA ARG A 911 15.78 -26.69 -2.52
C ARG A 911 16.74 -26.40 -3.67
N ASP A 912 16.21 -26.12 -4.86
CA ASP A 912 16.97 -25.70 -6.05
C ASP A 912 17.72 -24.37 -5.82
N HIS A 913 17.08 -23.42 -5.13
CA HIS A 913 17.66 -22.14 -4.75
C HIS A 913 18.65 -22.24 -3.58
N GLY A 914 18.83 -23.43 -2.98
CA GLY A 914 19.77 -23.62 -1.89
C GLY A 914 19.40 -22.87 -0.62
N LEU A 915 18.09 -22.67 -0.37
CA LEU A 915 17.60 -22.06 0.85
C LEU A 915 17.89 -22.94 2.07
N ALA A 916 18.26 -22.31 3.19
CA ALA A 916 18.48 -23.01 4.45
C ALA A 916 17.19 -23.60 5.03
N ASP A 917 17.33 -24.47 6.05
CA ASP A 917 16.21 -24.94 6.84
C ASP A 917 15.53 -23.80 7.60
N TYR A 918 14.26 -24.04 7.94
CA TYR A 918 13.41 -23.16 8.74
C TYR A 918 14.12 -22.52 9.95
N ASN A 919 14.81 -23.31 10.78
CA ASN A 919 15.42 -22.79 12.00
C ASN A 919 16.66 -21.93 11.73
N THR A 920 17.48 -22.29 10.76
CA THR A 920 18.64 -21.50 10.35
C THR A 920 18.22 -20.16 9.74
N VAL A 921 17.11 -20.12 8.99
CA VAL A 921 16.53 -18.85 8.50
C VAL A 921 15.93 -18.04 9.65
N ARG A 922 15.28 -18.67 10.64
CA ARG A 922 14.80 -17.97 11.86
C ARG A 922 15.94 -17.21 12.55
N GLU A 923 17.07 -17.86 12.81
CA GLU A 923 18.22 -17.20 13.42
C GLU A 923 18.78 -16.06 12.57
N ALA A 924 18.89 -16.26 11.24
CA ALA A 924 19.36 -15.23 10.31
C ALA A 924 18.49 -13.95 10.32
N TYR A 925 17.21 -14.07 10.66
CA TYR A 925 16.27 -12.94 10.79
C TYR A 925 16.06 -12.46 12.24
N GLY A 926 16.82 -13.01 13.20
CA GLY A 926 16.84 -12.61 14.61
C GLY A 926 15.77 -13.28 15.49
N LEU A 927 15.18 -14.38 15.03
CA LEU A 927 14.19 -15.17 15.78
C LEU A 927 14.83 -16.40 16.42
N ALA A 928 14.35 -16.81 17.60
CA ALA A 928 14.84 -17.98 18.29
C ALA A 928 14.54 -19.29 17.50
N ARG A 929 15.51 -20.22 17.45
CA ARG A 929 15.28 -21.59 16.96
C ARG A 929 14.18 -22.27 17.77
N VAL A 930 13.29 -22.96 17.06
CA VAL A 930 12.39 -23.95 17.61
C VAL A 930 13.21 -25.21 17.93
N ARG A 931 13.00 -25.84 19.10
CA ARG A 931 13.77 -27.04 19.53
C ARG A 931 12.97 -28.34 19.44
N THR A 932 11.64 -28.27 19.47
CA THR A 932 10.74 -29.42 19.32
C THR A 932 9.55 -29.01 18.45
N PHE A 933 8.89 -29.96 17.79
CA PHE A 933 7.72 -29.66 16.94
C PHE A 933 6.60 -28.95 17.74
N ASP A 934 6.49 -29.26 19.03
CA ASP A 934 5.50 -28.67 19.96
C ASP A 934 5.74 -27.18 20.24
N GLN A 935 6.92 -26.65 19.90
CA GLN A 935 7.26 -25.23 19.98
C GLN A 935 6.99 -24.46 18.68
N ILE A 936 6.61 -25.12 17.58
CA ILE A 936 6.04 -24.43 16.42
C ILE A 936 4.61 -24.05 16.85
N PRO A 937 4.27 -22.75 16.99
CA PRO A 937 2.90 -22.37 17.34
C PRO A 937 2.03 -22.76 16.16
N SER A 938 1.21 -23.81 16.29
CA SER A 938 0.49 -24.43 15.19
C SER A 938 -0.56 -25.40 15.75
N ASP A 939 -1.41 -25.95 14.89
CA ASP A 939 -2.33 -27.02 15.26
C ASP A 939 -1.55 -28.31 15.65
N PRO A 940 -1.89 -29.00 16.74
CA PRO A 940 -1.19 -30.23 17.15
C PRO A 940 -1.17 -31.36 16.10
N ALA A 941 -2.18 -31.45 15.23
CA ALA A 941 -2.18 -32.39 14.10
C ALA A 941 -1.18 -31.97 13.00
N VAL A 942 -1.01 -30.66 12.76
CA VAL A 942 0.07 -30.14 11.90
C VAL A 942 1.44 -30.46 12.50
N GLN A 943 1.64 -30.22 13.80
CA GLN A 943 2.87 -30.58 14.52
C GLN A 943 3.18 -32.09 14.41
N ALA A 944 2.17 -32.96 14.54
CA ALA A 944 2.31 -34.41 14.41
C ALA A 944 2.65 -34.84 12.97
N LYS A 945 2.04 -34.23 11.95
CA LYS A 945 2.38 -34.42 10.54
C LYS A 945 3.83 -34.01 10.26
N LEU A 946 4.24 -32.82 10.68
CA LEU A 946 5.61 -32.31 10.51
C LEU A 946 6.64 -33.21 11.22
N ARG A 947 6.34 -33.67 12.44
CA ARG A 947 7.16 -34.64 13.18
C ARG A 947 7.38 -35.94 12.42
N THR A 948 6.31 -36.46 11.82
CA THR A 948 6.34 -37.70 11.01
C THR A 948 7.11 -37.53 9.71
N LEU A 949 6.99 -36.37 9.05
CA LEU A 949 7.69 -36.06 7.79
C LEU A 949 9.19 -35.82 8.00
N TYR A 950 9.56 -34.90 8.89
CA TYR A 950 10.91 -34.34 8.94
C TYR A 950 11.83 -34.97 9.99
N GLY A 951 11.26 -35.62 11.02
CA GLY A 951 12.00 -36.24 12.13
C GLY A 951 12.64 -35.25 13.12
N THR A 952 13.18 -34.13 12.62
CA THR A 952 13.69 -32.99 13.40
C THR A 952 13.22 -31.66 12.81
N VAL A 953 13.05 -30.66 13.67
CA VAL A 953 12.67 -29.28 13.31
C VAL A 953 13.74 -28.58 12.45
N ASP A 954 15.01 -28.99 12.59
CA ASP A 954 16.15 -28.46 11.82
C ASP A 954 16.19 -28.97 10.35
N ASN A 955 15.21 -29.77 9.93
CA ASN A 955 15.13 -30.28 8.55
C ASN A 955 13.90 -29.74 7.77
N ILE A 956 13.07 -28.90 8.39
CA ILE A 956 11.86 -28.35 7.76
C ILE A 956 12.26 -27.38 6.63
N ASP A 957 11.63 -27.52 5.45
CA ASP A 957 11.82 -26.59 4.33
C ASP A 957 11.22 -25.20 4.68
N LEU A 958 11.92 -24.11 4.34
CA LEU A 958 11.53 -22.74 4.75
C LEU A 958 10.05 -22.40 4.46
N TRP A 959 9.55 -22.73 3.27
CA TRP A 959 8.17 -22.43 2.88
C TRP A 959 7.15 -23.13 3.79
N VAL A 960 7.39 -24.41 4.10
CA VAL A 960 6.55 -25.22 5.00
C VAL A 960 6.65 -24.70 6.44
N GLY A 961 7.85 -24.39 6.92
CA GLY A 961 8.06 -23.92 8.27
C GLY A 961 7.42 -22.56 8.55
N GLY A 962 7.50 -21.62 7.60
CA GLY A 962 6.91 -20.29 7.74
C GLY A 962 5.37 -20.26 7.64
N LEU A 963 4.78 -21.16 6.84
CA LEU A 963 3.32 -21.36 6.78
C LEU A 963 2.77 -22.15 7.98
N ALA A 964 3.60 -22.96 8.65
CA ALA A 964 3.20 -23.70 9.84
C ALA A 964 3.07 -22.81 11.10
N GLU A 965 3.60 -21.58 11.09
CA GLU A 965 3.56 -20.66 12.23
C GLU A 965 2.21 -19.95 12.35
N THR A 966 1.58 -20.03 13.53
CA THR A 966 0.45 -19.17 13.95
C THR A 966 0.79 -17.72 13.67
N HIS A 967 -0.17 -16.99 13.10
CA HIS A 967 0.04 -15.62 12.68
C HIS A 967 0.48 -14.70 13.82
N ALA A 968 1.32 -13.73 13.47
CA ALA A 968 1.70 -12.68 14.40
C ALA A 968 0.48 -11.78 14.74
N PRO A 969 0.41 -11.17 15.95
CA PRO A 969 -0.75 -10.38 16.34
C PRO A 969 -1.09 -9.25 15.34
N GLY A 970 -2.28 -9.31 14.76
CA GLY A 970 -2.75 -8.34 13.76
C GLY A 970 -2.17 -8.51 12.36
N ALA A 971 -1.54 -9.65 12.07
CA ALA A 971 -1.08 -10.09 10.76
C ALA A 971 -1.79 -11.38 10.34
N SER A 972 -1.71 -11.75 9.06
CA SER A 972 -2.13 -13.07 8.53
C SER A 972 -0.91 -13.89 8.09
N VAL A 973 0.24 -13.68 8.74
CA VAL A 973 1.48 -14.46 8.52
C VAL A 973 2.20 -14.68 9.85
N GLY A 974 2.86 -15.83 9.98
CA GLY A 974 3.68 -16.15 11.15
C GLY A 974 4.88 -15.20 11.33
N PRO A 975 5.44 -15.07 12.55
CA PRO A 975 6.58 -14.21 12.86
C PRO A 975 7.76 -14.28 11.87
N LEU A 976 8.10 -15.45 11.33
CA LEU A 976 9.20 -15.61 10.37
C LEU A 976 8.88 -14.93 9.03
N PHE A 977 7.73 -15.23 8.44
CA PHE A 977 7.31 -14.60 7.18
C PHE A 977 7.05 -13.11 7.38
N GLN A 978 6.45 -12.70 8.49
CA GLN A 978 6.32 -11.29 8.86
C GLN A 978 7.68 -10.58 8.83
N ARG A 979 8.72 -11.20 9.41
CA ARG A 979 10.07 -10.64 9.49
C ARG A 979 10.80 -10.61 8.15
N ILE A 980 10.66 -11.64 7.32
CA ILE A 980 11.27 -11.70 5.97
C ILE A 980 10.64 -10.64 5.05
N ILE A 981 9.30 -10.57 5.02
CA ILE A 981 8.57 -9.64 4.17
C ILE A 981 8.83 -8.19 4.64
N ALA A 982 8.80 -7.93 5.95
CA ALA A 982 9.10 -6.60 6.49
C ALA A 982 10.54 -6.14 6.24
N ASP A 983 11.56 -7.01 6.32
CA ASP A 983 12.95 -6.67 5.95
C ASP A 983 13.04 -6.26 4.48
N GLN A 984 12.43 -7.05 3.58
CA GLN A 984 12.48 -6.78 2.15
C GLN A 984 11.81 -5.45 1.81
N PHE A 985 10.56 -5.21 2.22
CA PHE A 985 9.89 -3.94 1.92
C PHE A 985 10.52 -2.74 2.65
N THR A 986 11.12 -2.92 3.83
CA THR A 986 11.90 -1.85 4.46
C THR A 986 13.10 -1.47 3.59
N ARG A 987 13.82 -2.45 3.04
CA ARG A 987 14.96 -2.20 2.14
C ARG A 987 14.56 -1.66 0.77
N LEU A 988 13.45 -2.14 0.19
CA LEU A 988 12.91 -1.59 -1.06
C LEU A 988 12.62 -0.09 -0.92
N ARG A 989 11.97 0.32 0.17
CA ARG A 989 11.64 1.73 0.40
C ARG A 989 12.86 2.59 0.75
N ALA A 990 13.77 2.09 1.58
CA ALA A 990 14.92 2.86 2.04
C ALA A 990 16.03 2.97 0.96
N GLY A 991 16.26 1.90 0.21
CA GLY A 991 17.27 1.84 -0.87
C GLY A 991 16.80 2.39 -2.22
N ASP A 992 15.59 2.95 -2.30
CA ASP A 992 15.02 3.54 -3.51
C ASP A 992 15.12 5.07 -3.52
N ARG A 993 15.94 5.61 -4.43
CA ARG A 993 16.12 7.05 -4.62
C ARG A 993 14.89 7.73 -5.21
N HIS A 994 14.05 6.97 -5.93
CA HIS A 994 12.87 7.43 -6.66
C HIS A 994 11.56 7.20 -5.88
N TRP A 995 11.65 6.90 -4.59
CA TRP A 995 10.51 6.70 -3.71
C TRP A 995 9.56 7.91 -3.68
N TYR A 996 8.24 7.70 -3.83
CA TYR A 996 7.29 8.79 -4.08
C TYR A 996 7.29 9.91 -3.04
N GLU A 997 7.57 9.61 -1.76
CA GLU A 997 7.64 10.65 -0.72
C GLU A 997 8.87 11.56 -0.84
N SER A 998 9.92 11.13 -1.55
CA SER A 998 11.08 11.95 -1.90
C SER A 998 10.75 12.91 -3.06
N ILE A 999 9.91 12.47 -4.01
CA ILE A 999 9.53 13.21 -5.21
C ILE A 999 8.38 14.19 -4.95
N PHE A 1000 7.21 13.69 -4.55
CA PHE A 1000 5.99 14.49 -4.40
C PHE A 1000 5.97 15.28 -3.09
N LYS A 1001 5.27 16.42 -3.05
CA LYS A 1001 5.16 17.31 -1.87
C LYS A 1001 3.75 17.91 -1.78
N GLY A 1002 3.45 18.54 -0.65
CA GLY A 1002 2.19 19.27 -0.43
C GLY A 1002 0.93 18.43 -0.68
N ASP A 1003 -0.06 19.03 -1.33
CA ASP A 1003 -1.38 18.41 -1.56
C ASP A 1003 -1.34 17.19 -2.48
N GLU A 1004 -0.37 17.09 -3.38
CA GLU A 1004 -0.21 15.92 -4.24
C GLU A 1004 0.31 14.71 -3.45
N LEU A 1005 1.32 14.91 -2.58
CA LEU A 1005 1.77 13.88 -1.65
C LEU A 1005 0.66 13.46 -0.68
N ASN A 1006 -0.09 14.43 -0.14
CA ASN A 1006 -1.23 14.13 0.74
C ASN A 1006 -2.32 13.34 0.02
N ARG A 1007 -2.59 13.65 -1.25
CA ARG A 1007 -3.53 12.89 -2.10
C ARG A 1007 -3.04 11.47 -2.32
N LEU A 1008 -1.80 11.27 -2.76
CA LEU A 1008 -1.19 9.95 -2.97
C LEU A 1008 -1.25 9.10 -1.70
N ARG A 1009 -0.86 9.65 -0.55
CA ARG A 1009 -0.96 8.97 0.77
C ARG A 1009 -2.39 8.57 1.16
N SER A 1010 -3.40 9.26 0.63
CA SER A 1010 -4.82 9.03 0.92
C SER A 1010 -5.56 8.20 -0.14
N THR A 1011 -4.91 7.88 -1.28
CA THR A 1011 -5.49 7.03 -2.32
C THR A 1011 -5.56 5.58 -1.83
N HIS A 1012 -6.76 5.01 -1.87
CA HIS A 1012 -7.00 3.59 -1.65
C HIS A 1012 -7.06 2.84 -3.00
N LEU A 1013 -6.88 1.52 -2.99
CA LEU A 1013 -7.08 0.70 -4.17
C LEU A 1013 -8.53 0.77 -4.69
N SER A 1014 -9.52 0.90 -3.79
CA SER A 1014 -10.92 1.17 -4.17
C SER A 1014 -11.02 2.40 -5.07
N ASP A 1015 -10.35 3.50 -4.71
CA ASP A 1015 -10.40 4.75 -5.47
C ASP A 1015 -9.86 4.56 -6.89
N VAL A 1016 -8.80 3.76 -7.07
CA VAL A 1016 -8.20 3.51 -8.38
C VAL A 1016 -9.10 2.61 -9.23
N ILE A 1017 -9.76 1.61 -8.62
CA ILE A 1017 -10.71 0.74 -9.33
C ILE A 1017 -11.94 1.55 -9.77
N GLU A 1018 -12.57 2.31 -8.88
CA GLU A 1018 -13.78 3.10 -9.20
C GLU A 1018 -13.53 4.23 -10.23
N ARG A 1019 -12.29 4.74 -10.33
CA ARG A 1019 -11.89 5.68 -11.40
C ARG A 1019 -11.87 5.06 -12.80
N ASN A 1020 -11.75 3.74 -12.91
CA ASN A 1020 -11.42 3.00 -14.14
C ASN A 1020 -12.38 1.85 -14.50
N THR A 1021 -13.48 1.73 -13.75
CA THR A 1021 -14.55 0.74 -13.91
C THR A 1021 -15.92 1.42 -13.81
N SER A 1022 -17.01 0.66 -13.90
CA SER A 1022 -18.37 1.08 -13.57
C SER A 1022 -18.75 0.82 -12.09
N LEU A 1023 -17.84 0.22 -11.32
CA LEU A 1023 -18.06 -0.13 -9.92
C LEU A 1023 -18.20 1.12 -9.03
N THR A 1024 -19.09 1.03 -8.05
CA THR A 1024 -19.50 2.14 -7.15
C THR A 1024 -19.88 1.68 -5.74
N THR A 1025 -19.64 0.40 -5.42
CA THR A 1025 -20.06 -0.27 -4.19
C THR A 1025 -18.90 -1.03 -3.53
N LEU A 1026 -17.67 -0.64 -3.83
CA LEU A 1026 -16.49 -1.24 -3.21
C LEU A 1026 -16.34 -0.70 -1.79
N GLN A 1027 -15.95 -1.57 -0.86
CA GLN A 1027 -15.52 -1.14 0.45
C GLN A 1027 -14.19 -0.39 0.35
N ARG A 1028 -13.99 0.58 1.24
CA ARG A 1028 -12.85 1.51 1.17
C ARG A 1028 -11.48 0.83 1.30
N ASN A 1029 -11.38 -0.21 2.12
CA ASN A 1029 -10.18 -1.06 2.15
C ASN A 1029 -10.56 -2.40 1.51
N VAL A 1030 -10.18 -2.58 0.24
CA VAL A 1030 -10.58 -3.76 -0.53
C VAL A 1030 -9.88 -5.04 -0.06
N PHE A 1031 -8.85 -4.97 0.80
CA PHE A 1031 -8.11 -6.13 1.33
C PHE A 1031 -8.84 -6.90 2.44
N PHE A 1032 -9.98 -6.39 2.91
CA PHE A 1032 -10.89 -7.09 3.82
C PHE A 1032 -12.25 -7.22 3.15
N SER A 1033 -12.88 -8.39 3.30
CA SER A 1033 -14.25 -8.60 2.80
C SER A 1033 -15.24 -7.81 3.67
N THR A 1034 -16.46 -7.62 3.17
CA THR A 1034 -17.57 -7.06 3.96
C THR A 1034 -18.41 -8.16 4.63
N GLY A 1035 -17.94 -9.40 4.59
CA GLY A 1035 -18.64 -10.62 4.98
C GLY A 1035 -18.50 -11.02 6.44
N GLY A 1036 -18.22 -10.07 7.34
CA GLY A 1036 -18.02 -10.36 8.76
C GLY A 1036 -18.06 -9.09 9.62
N SER A 1037 -17.98 -9.29 10.94
CA SER A 1037 -18.38 -8.25 11.88
C SER A 1037 -17.33 -7.16 12.02
N GLY A 1038 -17.65 -5.94 11.57
CA GLY A 1038 -16.87 -4.75 11.91
C GLY A 1038 -16.77 -4.58 13.43
N SER A 1039 -15.54 -4.70 13.97
CA SER A 1039 -15.18 -4.44 15.37
C SER A 1039 -13.86 -3.67 15.46
#